data_AF-A0A4T0CZQ7-F1
#
_entry.id   AF-A0A4T0CZQ7-F1
#
_cell.length_a   1.000
_cell.length_b   1.000
_cell.length_c   1.000
_cell.angle_alpha   90.00
_cell.angle_beta   90.00
_cell.angle_gamma   90.00
#
_symmetry.space_group_name_H-M   'P 1'
#
loop_
_entity.id
_entity.type
_entity.pdbx_description
1 polymer ?
#
loop_
_entity_poly.entity_id
_entity_poly.type
_entity_poly.pdbx_seq_one_letter_code
_entity_poly.pdbx_strand_id
1 'polypeptide(L)'
;MTTANLFDLDAELGTDEDEDFEEGEEAPRPRKQKAPGNIDDSSEEEEDDDEEAEREIREGFIVDEDEEDDGERRERRRERKKRRREEREAEDALLDEEDLDLIGETHPDYQRRQEEQKSKFKRLKRGHREDRDRNEARGIDDIFSDDEEMADADGRAYGREPRAYADEFADFIEEDEFPDEEREAMRDAAEVRRPGRGFVDPLRMQSGLDESAQEDMMAAFGDGTEYDWALQLQEEGDENQDGLDKPLELKDVFEPSQLQDRMLTEADNIIRNTDVPERYQLARQPFKEMNLSDEEMTARMQEETHWISNFLLPKKRLDRDLVEPFREVVGHVLRFMNVEELEIPFILHNRKDYLIHEERVPLSPNQNDPDAPQHEIKASRLLQNSDLWEIYELDLKYRAFVEKREALSRSIESIRDSMPDSNDDIFNDMIPVAVTMEELQDVQDYLHFQYAAQLKDTTVYDQETNGTQKRARGTRNIWDKVRAGQAYHMVRAFGISADALAQNALKLGTRQYTEDPAERPDDMADKLVDGSEYSNSQQLLAAAKAMFAEELAQSPRMRKLLRQNFYMDGVFDCFRTEKGLRRIDEEHPYYEFKYLRGKDLRSIVSKPELFLRMLKAEDEGLVDVRVRIEYWDGFKDSLYKNIMSDNFSELADAWNALRRETLDMALEKLTRVIVKGVKENLKTECEAQIARACREEYANKLDQAPYKPRGMVLGTTPRVLALSNGAGKRNDAICWAYVDENGRVLEHEDASKGVGYRIDFL
;
A
#
# COMPACT_ATOMS: atom_id res chain seq x y z
N MET A 1 59.24 -22.87 1.96
CA MET A 1 59.39 -22.25 3.30
C MET A 1 58.18 -21.36 3.52
N THR A 2 57.76 -21.22 4.78
CA THR A 2 56.46 -20.68 5.20
C THR A 2 56.35 -19.16 5.09
N THR A 3 55.21 -18.68 4.57
CA THR A 3 54.82 -17.26 4.53
C THR A 3 54.23 -16.84 5.88
N ALA A 4 55.08 -16.75 6.91
CA ALA A 4 54.67 -16.56 8.31
C ALA A 4 55.44 -15.44 9.03
N ASN A 5 55.85 -14.38 8.32
CA ASN A 5 56.56 -13.22 8.88
C ASN A 5 56.25 -11.96 8.05
N LEU A 6 55.10 -11.29 8.28
CA LEU A 6 54.83 -9.96 7.71
C LEU A 6 53.65 -9.16 8.33
N PHE A 7 53.24 -9.49 9.56
CA PHE A 7 52.39 -8.62 10.36
C PHE A 7 52.94 -8.58 11.78
N ASP A 8 53.64 -7.50 12.09
CA ASP A 8 54.08 -7.18 13.44
C ASP A 8 53.00 -6.37 14.14
N LEU A 9 52.73 -6.70 15.40
CA LEU A 9 51.72 -6.08 16.24
C LEU A 9 52.43 -5.49 17.46
N ASP A 10 52.80 -4.22 17.37
CA ASP A 10 53.18 -3.44 18.54
C ASP A 10 52.63 -2.01 18.43
N ALA A 11 52.14 -1.50 19.55
CA ALA A 11 51.53 -0.19 19.69
C ALA A 11 52.37 0.67 20.64
N GLU A 12 52.68 1.91 20.25
CA GLU A 12 53.32 2.88 21.13
C GLU A 12 52.29 3.84 21.72
N LEU A 13 52.29 3.94 23.06
CA LEU A 13 51.58 4.95 23.83
C LEU A 13 52.36 6.26 23.80
N GLY A 14 51.68 7.38 23.54
CA GLY A 14 52.17 8.74 23.77
C GLY A 14 51.38 9.41 24.90
N THR A 15 52.09 9.96 25.88
CA THR A 15 51.53 10.53 27.12
C THR A 15 51.30 12.05 27.06
N ASP A 16 50.49 12.54 27.99
CA ASP A 16 50.06 13.94 28.15
C ASP A 16 51.18 14.92 28.55
N GLU A 17 51.04 16.19 28.15
CA GLU A 17 51.52 17.36 28.91
C GLU A 17 50.50 18.52 28.77
N ASP A 18 50.08 19.09 29.91
CA ASP A 18 49.17 20.24 30.02
C ASP A 18 49.93 21.59 30.10
N GLU A 19 49.43 22.66 29.48
CA GLU A 19 49.69 24.06 29.93
C GLU A 19 48.45 24.96 29.73
N ASP A 20 47.83 25.39 30.83
CA ASP A 20 46.87 26.51 30.92
C ASP A 20 47.62 27.85 31.06
N PHE A 21 47.03 29.00 30.63
CA PHE A 21 46.91 30.23 31.46
C PHE A 21 46.04 31.38 30.84
N GLU A 22 45.06 31.82 31.64
CA GLU A 22 44.45 33.17 31.83
C GLU A 22 43.97 34.10 30.68
N GLU A 23 42.63 34.24 30.58
CA GLU A 23 41.80 35.42 30.95
C GLU A 23 42.20 36.89 30.57
N GLY A 24 41.25 37.68 30.04
CA GLY A 24 41.38 39.16 30.04
C GLY A 24 40.46 40.04 29.15
N GLU A 25 39.42 40.63 29.77
CA GLU A 25 38.79 41.96 29.52
C GLU A 25 37.80 42.27 28.37
N GLU A 26 36.90 43.22 28.68
CA GLU A 26 35.68 43.61 27.93
C GLU A 26 35.75 45.03 27.29
N ALA A 27 35.03 45.21 26.17
CA ALA A 27 34.32 46.45 25.77
C ALA A 27 35.17 47.71 25.42
N PRO A 28 34.58 48.82 24.88
CA PRO A 28 33.18 49.07 24.49
C PRO A 28 32.96 49.61 23.06
N ARG A 29 31.67 49.72 22.70
CA ARG A 29 31.14 50.39 21.48
C ARG A 29 31.22 51.93 21.59
N PRO A 30 31.06 52.65 20.46
CA PRO A 30 30.31 53.92 20.46
C PRO A 30 29.09 53.93 19.51
N ARG A 31 28.12 54.81 19.81
CA ARG A 31 26.87 55.04 19.07
C ARG A 31 26.82 56.46 18.48
N LYS A 32 26.23 56.57 17.28
CA LYS A 32 25.51 57.71 16.66
C LYS A 32 25.70 59.15 17.20
N GLN A 33 25.92 60.10 16.28
CA GLN A 33 25.34 61.46 16.29
C GLN A 33 24.95 61.94 14.87
N LYS A 34 24.19 63.05 14.75
CA LYS A 34 23.46 63.52 13.54
C LYS A 34 23.91 64.94 13.07
N ALA A 35 23.99 65.13 11.74
CA ALA A 35 23.64 66.34 10.95
C ALA A 35 24.38 67.69 11.27
N PRO A 36 24.19 68.83 10.53
CA PRO A 36 23.38 69.11 9.31
C PRO A 36 24.09 69.97 8.19
N GLY A 37 23.35 70.31 7.11
CA GLY A 37 23.63 71.44 6.17
C GLY A 37 24.35 71.06 4.86
N ASN A 38 23.81 71.05 3.63
CA ASN A 38 22.73 71.77 2.88
C ASN A 38 23.23 72.93 1.99
N ILE A 39 22.68 73.01 0.75
CA ILE A 39 22.75 74.00 -0.36
C ILE A 39 23.15 73.25 -1.67
N ASP A 40 22.25 72.99 -2.65
CA ASP A 40 21.50 73.87 -3.62
C ASP A 40 22.23 73.84 -5.00
N ASP A 41 21.61 73.84 -6.19
CA ASP A 41 20.26 73.56 -6.72
C ASP A 41 20.33 73.55 -8.29
N SER A 42 19.26 73.10 -8.98
CA SER A 42 18.88 73.25 -10.41
C SER A 42 18.55 71.87 -11.02
N SER A 43 17.31 71.36 -11.16
CA SER A 43 15.95 71.91 -11.37
C SER A 43 15.45 71.85 -12.83
N GLU A 44 14.15 71.56 -12.95
CA GLU A 44 13.21 71.39 -14.08
C GLU A 44 13.12 69.96 -14.69
N GLU A 45 12.11 69.12 -14.38
CA GLU A 45 10.61 69.18 -14.55
C GLU A 45 10.17 68.59 -15.92
N GLU A 46 9.06 67.87 -16.11
CA GLU A 46 7.70 67.81 -15.50
C GLU A 46 7.35 66.36 -15.03
N GLU A 47 6.66 66.10 -13.91
CA GLU A 47 5.17 66.06 -13.68
C GLU A 47 4.37 65.10 -14.61
N ASP A 48 3.32 64.38 -14.21
CA ASP A 48 2.89 63.75 -12.93
C ASP A 48 1.77 62.71 -13.30
N ASP A 49 1.13 62.06 -12.31
CA ASP A 49 -0.02 61.11 -12.45
C ASP A 49 0.19 59.77 -13.19
N ASP A 50 0.17 58.66 -12.44
CA ASP A 50 -0.36 57.35 -12.89
C ASP A 50 -0.71 56.37 -11.72
N GLU A 51 -1.17 56.88 -10.56
CA GLU A 51 -1.72 56.03 -9.47
C GLU A 51 -3.11 55.41 -9.80
N GLU A 52 -3.61 55.62 -11.01
CA GLU A 52 -4.84 55.02 -11.55
C GLU A 52 -4.53 53.73 -12.35
N ALA A 53 -3.35 53.63 -12.98
CA ALA A 53 -2.92 52.47 -13.76
C ALA A 53 -2.78 51.17 -12.92
N GLU A 54 -2.42 51.27 -11.64
CA GLU A 54 -2.37 50.10 -10.74
C GLU A 54 -3.75 49.61 -10.26
N ARG A 55 -4.84 50.36 -10.53
CA ARG A 55 -6.22 49.94 -10.20
C ARG A 55 -6.93 49.33 -11.39
N GLU A 56 -6.68 49.79 -12.61
CA GLU A 56 -7.31 49.23 -13.80
C GLU A 56 -6.89 47.77 -14.08
N ILE A 57 -5.69 47.36 -13.63
CA ILE A 57 -5.24 45.96 -13.67
C ILE A 57 -6.01 45.05 -12.68
N ARG A 58 -6.80 45.61 -11.76
CA ARG A 58 -7.56 44.87 -10.73
C ARG A 58 -9.03 44.63 -11.08
N GLU A 59 -9.59 45.34 -12.06
CA GLU A 59 -11.02 45.26 -12.43
C GLU A 59 -11.21 45.01 -13.94
N GLY A 60 -10.73 43.86 -14.44
CA GLY A 60 -10.82 43.55 -15.87
C GLY A 60 -10.80 42.08 -16.31
N PHE A 61 -10.85 41.11 -15.38
CA PHE A 61 -10.77 39.68 -15.74
C PHE A 61 -11.97 38.86 -15.22
N ILE A 62 -13.06 38.89 -15.97
CA ILE A 62 -14.23 37.99 -15.82
C ILE A 62 -14.67 37.51 -17.21
N VAL A 63 -14.38 36.24 -17.52
CA VAL A 63 -15.21 35.24 -18.21
C VAL A 63 -14.62 33.89 -17.74
N ASP A 64 -15.17 33.26 -16.70
CA ASP A 64 -16.27 32.27 -16.75
C ASP A 64 -15.97 31.04 -17.63
N GLU A 65 -15.40 29.98 -17.04
CA GLU A 65 -16.05 28.66 -16.86
C GLU A 65 -15.11 27.65 -16.12
N ASP A 66 -15.55 27.27 -14.92
CA ASP A 66 -15.39 25.96 -14.25
C ASP A 66 -13.98 25.38 -13.95
N GLU A 67 -13.35 25.92 -12.89
CA GLU A 67 -12.39 25.19 -12.05
C GLU A 67 -12.83 25.15 -10.56
N GLU A 68 -14.02 24.58 -10.31
CA GLU A 68 -14.45 24.07 -8.99
C GLU A 68 -13.90 22.64 -8.79
N ASP A 69 -13.49 22.15 -7.61
CA ASP A 69 -13.41 22.73 -6.26
C ASP A 69 -12.45 21.85 -5.41
N ASP A 70 -11.48 22.47 -4.72
CA ASP A 70 -10.68 21.81 -3.66
C ASP A 70 -10.73 22.59 -2.31
N GLY A 71 -11.59 23.60 -2.24
CA GLY A 71 -11.88 24.42 -1.06
C GLY A 71 -13.02 23.85 -0.23
N GLU A 72 -14.19 23.66 -0.84
CA GLU A 72 -15.33 23.05 -0.15
C GLU A 72 -15.03 21.61 0.27
N ARG A 73 -14.14 20.87 -0.41
CA ARG A 73 -13.77 19.53 0.05
C ARG A 73 -13.12 19.53 1.44
N ARG A 74 -12.42 20.61 1.84
CA ARG A 74 -11.95 20.82 3.22
C ARG A 74 -13.03 21.41 4.12
N GLU A 75 -13.86 22.30 3.60
CA GLU A 75 -14.93 22.94 4.38
C GLU A 75 -16.07 21.97 4.69
N ARG A 76 -16.64 21.28 3.70
CA ARG A 76 -17.56 20.12 3.84
C ARG A 76 -16.98 19.03 4.75
N ARG A 77 -15.66 18.82 4.81
CA ARG A 77 -15.06 17.83 5.75
C ARG A 77 -14.98 18.34 7.19
N ARG A 78 -14.89 19.66 7.41
CA ARG A 78 -15.05 20.30 8.72
C ARG A 78 -16.53 20.38 9.12
N GLU A 79 -17.40 20.79 8.21
CA GLU A 79 -18.84 20.89 8.39
C GLU A 79 -19.48 19.52 8.63
N ARG A 80 -19.11 18.47 7.87
CA ARG A 80 -19.57 17.10 8.13
C ARG A 80 -19.04 16.53 9.46
N LYS A 81 -17.89 17.00 9.96
CA LYS A 81 -17.36 16.64 11.29
C LYS A 81 -18.03 17.45 12.41
N LYS A 82 -18.45 18.69 12.15
CA LYS A 82 -19.26 19.52 13.04
C LYS A 82 -20.69 19.00 13.13
N ARG A 83 -21.34 18.76 12.00
CA ARG A 83 -22.68 18.18 11.89
C ARG A 83 -22.75 16.80 12.53
N ARG A 84 -21.79 15.90 12.33
CA ARG A 84 -21.76 14.59 13.04
C ARG A 84 -21.47 14.70 14.55
N ARG A 85 -21.03 15.87 15.02
CA ARG A 85 -20.91 16.18 16.46
C ARG A 85 -22.21 16.81 16.99
N GLU A 86 -22.82 17.73 16.25
CA GLU A 86 -24.15 18.30 16.55
C GLU A 86 -25.27 17.25 16.47
N GLU A 87 -25.13 16.24 15.61
CA GLU A 87 -26.06 15.11 15.45
C GLU A 87 -25.92 14.12 16.63
N ARG A 88 -24.70 13.92 17.16
CA ARG A 88 -24.49 13.22 18.44
C ARG A 88 -24.96 14.02 19.66
N GLU A 89 -24.60 15.31 19.74
CA GLU A 89 -25.07 16.21 20.81
C GLU A 89 -26.60 16.47 20.72
N ALA A 90 -27.28 16.07 19.63
CA ALA A 90 -28.74 16.08 19.48
C ALA A 90 -29.39 14.71 19.75
N GLU A 91 -28.71 13.59 19.46
CA GLU A 91 -29.11 12.25 19.91
C GLU A 91 -28.99 12.16 21.44
N ASP A 92 -27.88 12.62 22.03
CA ASP A 92 -27.65 12.75 23.49
C ASP A 92 -28.57 13.81 24.16
N ALA A 93 -29.40 14.53 23.38
CA ALA A 93 -30.36 15.53 23.87
C ALA A 93 -31.83 15.16 23.61
N LEU A 94 -32.11 13.98 23.03
CA LEU A 94 -33.43 13.36 23.17
C LEU A 94 -33.48 12.70 24.56
N LEU A 95 -34.31 13.24 25.43
CA LEU A 95 -34.66 12.58 26.69
C LEU A 95 -35.56 11.40 26.39
N ASP A 96 -35.26 10.25 26.99
CA ASP A 96 -36.03 9.02 26.84
C ASP A 96 -37.42 9.18 27.47
N GLU A 97 -38.39 8.30 27.12
CA GLU A 97 -39.74 8.37 27.72
C GLU A 97 -39.69 8.24 29.27
N GLU A 98 -38.69 7.55 29.81
CA GLU A 98 -38.45 7.37 31.25
C GLU A 98 -37.89 8.66 31.93
N ASP A 99 -37.03 9.41 31.25
CA ASP A 99 -36.55 10.73 31.72
C ASP A 99 -37.63 11.82 31.63
N LEU A 100 -38.51 11.73 30.65
CA LEU A 100 -39.64 12.65 30.49
C LEU A 100 -40.69 12.47 31.60
N ASP A 101 -40.90 11.24 32.07
CA ASP A 101 -41.77 10.98 33.23
C ASP A 101 -41.15 11.52 34.55
N LEU A 102 -39.83 11.44 34.72
CA LEU A 102 -39.10 12.01 35.87
C LEU A 102 -39.21 13.56 35.94
N ILE A 103 -39.23 14.23 34.79
CA ILE A 103 -39.51 15.68 34.71
C ILE A 103 -41.01 15.97 34.95
N GLY A 104 -41.89 15.05 34.56
CA GLY A 104 -43.33 15.11 34.83
C GLY A 104 -43.67 15.10 36.33
N GLU A 105 -42.98 14.29 37.13
CA GLU A 105 -43.17 14.23 38.59
C GLU A 105 -42.70 15.50 39.32
N THR A 106 -41.66 16.17 38.81
CA THR A 106 -41.07 17.35 39.47
C THR A 106 -41.73 18.68 39.08
N HIS A 107 -42.42 18.77 37.93
CA HIS A 107 -43.10 19.99 37.49
C HIS A 107 -44.52 19.73 36.90
N PRO A 108 -45.59 19.67 37.72
CA PRO A 108 -46.94 19.28 37.29
C PRO A 108 -47.66 20.24 36.30
N ASP A 109 -47.06 21.39 35.99
CA ASP A 109 -47.57 22.33 34.97
C ASP A 109 -47.11 21.98 33.54
N TYR A 110 -46.17 21.04 33.36
CA TYR A 110 -45.61 20.72 32.04
C TYR A 110 -46.53 19.81 31.21
N GLN A 111 -47.14 18.80 31.84
CA GLN A 111 -48.05 17.82 31.19
C GLN A 111 -49.23 18.51 30.48
N ARG A 112 -49.79 19.59 31.07
CA ARG A 112 -50.97 20.28 30.55
C ARG A 112 -50.74 21.01 29.21
N ARG A 113 -49.49 21.18 28.77
CA ARG A 113 -49.16 21.89 27.51
C ARG A 113 -49.01 20.97 26.30
N GLN A 114 -48.80 19.66 26.48
CA GLN A 114 -48.69 18.71 25.36
C GLN A 114 -50.05 18.18 24.88
N GLU A 115 -51.08 18.15 25.74
CA GLU A 115 -52.41 17.63 25.37
C GLU A 115 -53.11 18.44 24.26
N GLU A 116 -52.74 19.70 24.05
CA GLU A 116 -53.43 20.60 23.10
C GLU A 116 -52.99 20.47 21.63
N GLN A 117 -51.97 19.66 21.29
CA GLN A 117 -51.40 19.61 19.91
C GLN A 117 -51.54 18.28 19.14
N LYS A 118 -52.38 17.33 19.57
CA LYS A 118 -52.69 16.13 18.75
C LYS A 118 -53.90 16.33 17.82
N SER A 119 -53.64 16.70 16.56
CA SER A 119 -54.67 16.92 15.53
C SER A 119 -54.49 16.04 14.27
N LYS A 120 -55.38 15.03 14.17
CA LYS A 120 -55.99 14.49 12.92
C LYS A 120 -55.05 13.88 11.84
N PHE A 121 -55.05 12.55 11.70
CA PHE A 121 -55.70 11.82 10.58
C PHE A 121 -55.77 10.29 10.83
N LYS A 122 -56.38 9.51 9.92
CA LYS A 122 -57.07 8.23 10.21
C LYS A 122 -56.33 6.92 9.82
N ARG A 123 -56.29 5.98 10.78
CA ARG A 123 -56.81 4.58 10.78
C ARG A 123 -56.65 3.69 9.52
N LEU A 124 -55.87 2.60 9.63
CA LEU A 124 -56.23 1.16 9.52
C LEU A 124 -54.92 0.32 9.71
N LYS A 125 -54.85 -0.94 10.19
CA LYS A 125 -55.83 -2.02 10.41
C LYS A 125 -55.23 -3.13 11.32
N ARG A 126 -55.97 -3.63 12.33
CA ARG A 126 -55.84 -4.93 13.07
C ARG A 126 -54.49 -5.33 13.72
N GLY A 127 -54.44 -5.86 14.95
CA GLY A 127 -55.50 -6.05 15.96
C GLY A 127 -55.11 -7.06 17.08
N HIS A 128 -55.88 -7.06 18.19
CA HIS A 128 -55.90 -8.01 19.33
C HIS A 128 -54.55 -8.51 19.91
N ARG A 129 -54.11 -8.19 21.14
CA ARG A 129 -54.75 -7.93 22.45
C ARG A 129 -55.31 -9.16 23.19
N GLU A 130 -54.56 -9.58 24.22
CA GLU A 130 -54.95 -10.02 25.58
C GLU A 130 -53.64 -10.04 26.41
N ASP A 131 -53.30 -9.02 27.22
CA ASP A 131 -53.83 -8.55 28.52
C ASP A 131 -53.70 -9.54 29.70
N ARG A 132 -52.78 -9.25 30.64
CA ARG A 132 -52.95 -9.41 32.11
C ARG A 132 -51.79 -8.81 32.95
N ASP A 133 -51.89 -7.51 33.26
CA ASP A 133 -52.07 -6.97 34.64
C ASP A 133 -51.68 -7.92 35.81
N ARG A 134 -50.85 -7.59 36.83
CA ARG A 134 -50.86 -6.38 37.68
C ARG A 134 -49.90 -6.46 38.91
N ASN A 135 -49.58 -5.28 39.49
CA ASN A 135 -49.35 -4.97 40.92
C ASN A 135 -48.11 -5.53 41.66
N GLU A 136 -47.49 -4.86 42.64
CA GLU A 136 -47.43 -3.42 43.01
C GLU A 136 -46.31 -3.18 44.05
N ALA A 137 -45.82 -1.94 44.10
CA ALA A 137 -44.82 -1.31 44.99
C ALA A 137 -44.53 -1.88 46.41
N ARG A 138 -43.26 -1.74 46.81
CA ARG A 138 -42.87 -1.19 48.13
C ARG A 138 -41.64 -0.29 47.99
N GLY A 139 -41.73 0.93 48.54
CA GLY A 139 -40.77 2.02 48.34
C GLY A 139 -39.65 2.09 49.38
N ILE A 140 -38.73 3.03 49.14
CA ILE A 140 -37.41 3.17 49.77
C ILE A 140 -37.47 4.34 50.78
N ASP A 141 -37.95 4.10 52.00
CA ASP A 141 -38.26 5.19 52.94
C ASP A 141 -37.83 4.91 54.40
N ASP A 142 -36.90 3.94 54.62
CA ASP A 142 -36.57 3.47 55.98
C ASP A 142 -35.12 2.89 56.14
N ILE A 143 -34.12 3.40 55.40
CA ILE A 143 -32.73 2.87 55.42
C ILE A 143 -31.65 3.86 55.92
N PHE A 144 -31.95 5.15 56.09
CA PHE A 144 -30.98 6.13 56.60
C PHE A 144 -31.48 6.91 57.83
N SER A 145 -31.45 6.24 58.98
CA SER A 145 -31.18 6.88 60.27
C SER A 145 -29.95 6.17 60.88
N ASP A 146 -28.75 6.71 60.73
CA ASP A 146 -28.17 7.83 61.51
C ASP A 146 -27.57 7.32 62.83
N ASP A 147 -26.23 7.25 62.86
CA ASP A 147 -25.35 8.02 63.77
C ASP A 147 -24.05 7.24 64.15
N GLU A 148 -23.02 8.00 64.51
CA GLU A 148 -21.62 7.59 64.71
C GLU A 148 -21.37 7.01 66.13
N GLU A 149 -20.41 6.07 66.27
CA GLU A 149 -19.17 6.27 67.08
C GLU A 149 -18.38 4.96 67.37
N MET A 150 -17.06 5.08 67.11
CA MET A 150 -15.93 4.59 67.93
C MET A 150 -15.75 3.11 68.37
N ALA A 151 -14.68 2.55 67.81
CA ALA A 151 -13.49 2.02 68.53
C ALA A 151 -13.32 0.52 68.86
N ASP A 152 -12.07 0.10 68.58
CA ASP A 152 -11.23 -0.95 69.19
C ASP A 152 -11.55 -2.46 69.08
N ALA A 153 -10.67 -3.10 68.30
CA ALA A 153 -9.75 -4.18 68.71
C ALA A 153 -10.26 -5.48 69.39
N ASP A 154 -10.05 -6.58 68.65
CA ASP A 154 -9.60 -7.91 69.10
C ASP A 154 -10.32 -8.63 70.27
N GLY A 155 -11.06 -9.70 69.92
CA GLY A 155 -10.82 -10.99 70.58
C GLY A 155 -11.91 -11.62 71.49
N ARG A 156 -12.68 -12.54 70.87
CA ARG A 156 -13.17 -13.86 71.41
C ARG A 156 -14.50 -13.98 72.20
N ALA A 157 -15.33 -14.91 71.68
CA ALA A 157 -16.05 -16.01 72.36
C ALA A 157 -17.55 -15.90 72.74
N TYR A 158 -18.21 -17.08 72.69
CA TYR A 158 -19.59 -17.47 73.09
C TYR A 158 -20.75 -16.99 72.17
N GLY A 159 -21.86 -17.73 72.00
CA GLY A 159 -22.11 -19.13 72.38
C GLY A 159 -23.59 -19.55 72.49
N ARG A 160 -23.97 -20.60 71.73
CA ARG A 160 -25.04 -21.61 71.99
C ARG A 160 -26.54 -21.21 71.97
N GLU A 161 -27.26 -21.84 71.02
CA GLU A 161 -28.67 -22.33 70.91
C GLU A 161 -29.82 -21.86 71.85
N PRO A 162 -31.10 -22.13 71.47
CA PRO A 162 -31.75 -23.33 72.02
C PRO A 162 -32.85 -24.05 71.18
N ARG A 163 -32.84 -25.41 71.20
CA ARG A 163 -34.02 -26.36 71.23
C ARG A 163 -34.94 -26.42 69.98
N ALA A 164 -35.76 -27.45 69.69
CA ALA A 164 -36.24 -28.70 70.35
C ALA A 164 -36.90 -29.62 69.26
N TYR A 165 -37.16 -30.94 69.41
CA TYR A 165 -36.71 -32.01 70.33
C TYR A 165 -37.13 -33.41 69.76
N ALA A 166 -36.31 -34.45 69.95
CA ALA A 166 -36.53 -35.93 69.94
C ALA A 166 -37.62 -36.63 69.07
N ASP A 167 -37.19 -37.70 68.36
CA ASP A 167 -37.55 -39.08 68.76
C ASP A 167 -36.33 -40.02 68.59
N GLU A 168 -36.20 -41.03 69.46
CA GLU A 168 -35.08 -41.98 69.52
C GLU A 168 -35.60 -43.42 69.47
N PHE A 169 -35.54 -44.10 68.31
CA PHE A 169 -35.62 -45.57 68.28
C PHE A 169 -34.82 -46.18 67.12
N ALA A 170 -33.83 -46.99 67.51
CA ALA A 170 -33.32 -48.24 66.93
C ALA A 170 -33.51 -48.49 65.41
N ASP A 171 -32.48 -48.84 64.65
CA ASP A 171 -31.51 -49.93 64.90
C ASP A 171 -32.18 -51.28 65.24
N PHE A 172 -33.25 -51.59 64.50
CA PHE A 172 -33.92 -52.90 64.52
C PHE A 172 -34.60 -53.21 63.19
N ILE A 173 -33.89 -53.97 62.33
CA ILE A 173 -34.39 -55.08 61.49
C ILE A 173 -33.14 -55.75 60.90
N GLU A 174 -32.99 -57.05 61.18
CA GLU A 174 -32.00 -57.92 60.54
C GLU A 174 -32.38 -58.22 59.08
N GLU A 175 -31.41 -58.76 58.33
CA GLU A 175 -31.57 -59.51 57.07
C GLU A 175 -32.98 -59.58 56.45
N ASP A 176 -33.15 -58.91 55.29
CA ASP A 176 -34.09 -59.41 54.29
C ASP A 176 -33.49 -59.27 52.88
N GLU A 177 -33.37 -60.40 52.21
CA GLU A 177 -32.75 -60.60 50.90
C GLU A 177 -33.75 -60.24 49.79
N PHE A 178 -33.50 -59.15 49.06
CA PHE A 178 -34.28 -58.75 47.89
C PHE A 178 -33.38 -58.52 46.66
N PRO A 179 -33.87 -58.78 45.43
CA PRO A 179 -33.08 -59.51 44.43
C PRO A 179 -32.16 -58.65 43.57
N ASP A 180 -31.21 -59.31 42.90
CA ASP A 180 -30.08 -58.73 42.15
C ASP A 180 -30.41 -57.78 40.97
N GLU A 181 -31.67 -57.46 40.68
CA GLU A 181 -32.07 -56.74 39.45
C GLU A 181 -31.99 -55.20 39.53
N GLU A 182 -31.93 -54.58 40.72
CA GLU A 182 -31.79 -53.11 40.84
C GLU A 182 -30.33 -52.63 40.96
N ARG A 183 -29.40 -53.57 41.17
CA ARG A 183 -27.95 -53.28 41.26
C ARG A 183 -27.28 -53.13 39.89
N GLU A 184 -27.90 -53.66 38.85
CA GLU A 184 -27.49 -53.49 37.45
C GLU A 184 -27.97 -52.13 36.91
N ALA A 185 -29.22 -51.74 37.20
CA ALA A 185 -29.73 -50.40 36.89
C ALA A 185 -28.91 -49.27 37.54
N MET A 186 -28.41 -49.47 38.77
CA MET A 186 -27.54 -48.49 39.43
C MET A 186 -26.07 -48.53 38.93
N ARG A 187 -25.66 -49.58 38.22
CA ARG A 187 -24.38 -49.63 37.48
C ARG A 187 -24.49 -48.94 36.13
N ASP A 188 -25.55 -49.20 35.37
CA ASP A 188 -25.79 -48.55 34.07
C ASP A 188 -25.99 -47.04 34.25
N ALA A 189 -26.69 -46.61 35.31
CA ALA A 189 -26.81 -45.20 35.70
C ALA A 189 -25.48 -44.58 36.19
N ALA A 190 -24.49 -45.39 36.58
CA ALA A 190 -23.15 -44.94 36.95
C ALA A 190 -22.17 -44.94 35.76
N GLU A 191 -22.36 -45.79 34.74
CA GLU A 191 -21.56 -45.79 33.51
C GLU A 191 -21.94 -44.66 32.54
N VAL A 192 -23.19 -44.18 32.56
CA VAL A 192 -23.63 -43.03 31.73
C VAL A 192 -23.30 -41.67 32.36
N ARG A 193 -22.93 -41.63 33.64
CA ARG A 193 -22.51 -40.37 34.31
C ARG A 193 -21.04 -40.07 34.05
N ARG A 194 -20.76 -39.39 32.93
CA ARG A 194 -19.43 -38.84 32.63
C ARG A 194 -18.91 -38.04 33.85
N PRO A 195 -17.69 -38.31 34.35
CA PRO A 195 -17.09 -37.45 35.37
C PRO A 195 -16.89 -36.05 34.78
N GLY A 196 -17.27 -35.02 35.53
CA GLY A 196 -17.12 -33.62 35.13
C GLY A 196 -15.67 -33.34 34.76
N ARG A 197 -15.43 -33.13 33.46
CA ARG A 197 -14.08 -33.05 32.89
C ARG A 197 -13.63 -31.60 32.87
N GLY A 198 -13.27 -31.08 34.05
CA GLY A 198 -12.42 -29.89 34.10
C GLY A 198 -11.20 -30.13 33.20
N PHE A 199 -10.92 -29.22 32.28
CA PHE A 199 -9.88 -29.39 31.27
C PHE A 199 -8.50 -29.21 31.92
N VAL A 200 -7.98 -30.29 32.50
CA VAL A 200 -6.56 -30.39 32.83
C VAL A 200 -5.86 -30.86 31.55
N ASP A 201 -5.14 -29.94 30.91
CA ASP A 201 -4.33 -30.21 29.71
C ASP A 201 -3.45 -31.46 29.90
N PRO A 202 -3.52 -32.47 29.01
CA PRO A 202 -2.64 -33.65 29.05
C PRO A 202 -1.14 -33.32 29.13
N LEU A 203 -0.67 -32.17 28.63
CA LEU A 203 0.73 -31.74 28.81
C LEU A 203 1.09 -31.48 30.28
N ARG A 204 0.14 -31.02 31.10
CA ARG A 204 0.34 -30.63 32.52
C ARG A 204 0.69 -31.82 33.42
N MET A 205 0.52 -33.06 32.95
CA MET A 205 0.81 -34.28 33.70
C MET A 205 1.95 -35.14 33.13
N GLN A 206 2.46 -34.82 31.93
CA GLN A 206 3.48 -35.63 31.25
C GLN A 206 4.79 -34.87 30.95
N SER A 207 4.80 -33.54 31.07
CA SER A 207 6.02 -32.75 30.98
C SER A 207 6.71 -32.72 32.35
N GLY A 208 7.90 -33.31 32.47
CA GLY A 208 8.71 -33.33 33.70
C GLY A 208 9.39 -32.00 34.03
N LEU A 209 8.65 -30.90 33.89
CA LEU A 209 9.11 -29.52 34.12
C LEU A 209 8.97 -29.16 35.60
N ASP A 210 9.97 -28.45 36.10
CA ASP A 210 10.04 -27.96 37.48
C ASP A 210 8.95 -26.92 37.77
N GLU A 211 8.55 -26.80 39.04
CA GLU A 211 7.37 -26.04 39.49
C GLU A 211 7.46 -24.56 39.07
N SER A 212 8.64 -23.96 39.18
CA SER A 212 8.93 -22.58 38.73
C SER A 212 8.79 -22.38 37.21
N ALA A 213 9.05 -23.39 36.38
CA ALA A 213 8.86 -23.29 34.94
C ALA A 213 7.37 -23.39 34.55
N GLN A 214 6.54 -23.98 35.41
CA GLN A 214 5.08 -24.02 35.24
C GLN A 214 4.45 -22.69 35.68
N GLU A 215 4.96 -22.06 36.73
CA GLU A 215 4.58 -20.69 37.13
C GLU A 215 4.95 -19.64 36.07
N ASP A 216 6.17 -19.66 35.53
CA ASP A 216 6.57 -18.76 34.43
C ASP A 216 5.68 -18.95 33.18
N MET A 217 5.28 -20.19 32.86
CA MET A 217 4.36 -20.47 31.76
C MET A 217 2.95 -19.93 32.02
N MET A 218 2.44 -20.04 33.25
CA MET A 218 1.18 -19.44 33.68
C MET A 218 1.23 -17.90 33.66
N ALA A 219 2.36 -17.31 34.06
CA ALA A 219 2.57 -15.86 34.02
C ALA A 219 2.72 -15.31 32.59
N ALA A 220 3.25 -16.12 31.66
CA ALA A 220 3.45 -15.72 30.25
C ALA A 220 2.21 -15.92 29.36
N PHE A 221 1.36 -16.92 29.65
CA PHE A 221 0.23 -17.29 28.77
C PHE A 221 -1.16 -17.30 29.46
N GLY A 222 -1.24 -17.16 30.79
CA GLY A 222 -2.48 -17.24 31.58
C GLY A 222 -2.88 -18.69 31.95
N ASP A 223 -3.80 -18.83 32.91
CA ASP A 223 -4.28 -20.14 33.42
C ASP A 223 -5.35 -20.79 32.51
N GLY A 224 -5.75 -20.13 31.41
CA GLY A 224 -6.76 -20.64 30.47
C GLY A 224 -8.22 -20.60 30.97
N THR A 225 -8.42 -20.42 32.28
CA THR A 225 -9.71 -20.28 32.96
C THR A 225 -10.44 -18.96 32.67
N GLU A 226 -9.75 -17.98 32.07
CA GLU A 226 -10.36 -16.70 31.60
C GLU A 226 -11.42 -16.87 30.50
N TYR A 227 -11.55 -18.07 29.93
CA TYR A 227 -12.52 -18.40 28.88
C TYR A 227 -13.65 -19.33 29.36
N ASP A 228 -13.62 -19.82 30.60
CA ASP A 228 -14.65 -20.73 31.13
C ASP A 228 -16.06 -20.10 31.07
N TRP A 229 -16.17 -18.79 31.33
CA TRP A 229 -17.45 -18.07 31.21
C TRP A 229 -17.99 -18.01 29.77
N ALA A 230 -17.11 -18.01 28.76
CA ALA A 230 -17.49 -17.98 27.36
C ALA A 230 -17.88 -19.38 26.85
N LEU A 231 -17.17 -20.43 27.28
CA LEU A 231 -17.58 -21.82 27.06
C LEU A 231 -18.91 -22.14 27.75
N GLN A 232 -19.09 -21.67 28.99
CA GLN A 232 -20.31 -21.88 29.75
C GLN A 232 -21.50 -21.13 29.15
N LEU A 233 -21.30 -19.93 28.61
CA LEU A 233 -22.32 -19.20 27.85
C LEU A 233 -22.63 -19.85 26.49
N GLN A 234 -21.67 -20.56 25.90
CA GLN A 234 -21.87 -21.38 24.70
C GLN A 234 -22.69 -22.65 25.04
N GLU A 235 -22.35 -23.39 26.10
CA GLU A 235 -23.12 -24.55 26.57
C GLU A 235 -24.54 -24.15 27.01
N GLU A 236 -24.72 -23.03 27.73
CA GLU A 236 -26.05 -22.50 28.08
C GLU A 236 -26.85 -22.01 26.87
N GLY A 237 -26.17 -21.58 25.79
CA GLY A 237 -26.79 -21.25 24.50
C GLY A 237 -27.29 -22.50 23.77
N ASP A 238 -26.45 -23.53 23.69
CA ASP A 238 -26.75 -24.82 23.07
C ASP A 238 -27.86 -25.59 23.82
N GLU A 239 -27.96 -25.46 25.15
CA GLU A 239 -29.03 -26.09 25.95
C GLU A 239 -30.39 -25.37 25.91
N ASN A 240 -30.46 -24.08 25.52
CA ASN A 240 -31.69 -23.28 25.60
C ASN A 240 -32.31 -22.85 24.25
N GLN A 241 -31.69 -23.10 23.09
CA GLN A 241 -32.16 -22.55 21.80
C GLN A 241 -32.59 -23.59 20.75
N ASP A 242 -33.77 -24.18 20.98
CA ASP A 242 -34.54 -24.97 20.01
C ASP A 242 -35.12 -24.11 18.83
N GLY A 243 -34.36 -23.13 18.31
CA GLY A 243 -34.86 -22.22 17.27
C GLY A 243 -34.01 -21.03 16.78
N LEU A 244 -32.75 -20.88 17.18
CA LEU A 244 -31.85 -19.82 16.68
C LEU A 244 -30.56 -20.45 16.12
N ASP A 245 -30.59 -20.69 14.82
CA ASP A 245 -29.72 -21.60 14.07
C ASP A 245 -28.32 -21.02 13.76
N LYS A 246 -27.64 -20.47 14.78
CA LYS A 246 -26.25 -19.98 14.68
C LYS A 246 -25.48 -20.18 16.00
N PRO A 247 -24.35 -20.93 16.00
CA PRO A 247 -23.47 -20.96 17.16
C PRO A 247 -22.86 -19.57 17.40
N LEU A 248 -22.66 -19.21 18.67
CA LEU A 248 -21.96 -18.00 19.07
C LEU A 248 -20.54 -17.99 18.50
N GLU A 249 -20.22 -17.04 17.64
CA GLU A 249 -18.88 -16.89 17.09
C GLU A 249 -18.03 -15.94 17.95
N LEU A 250 -16.70 -16.09 17.95
CA LEU A 250 -15.81 -15.21 18.74
C LEU A 250 -16.01 -13.70 18.42
N LYS A 251 -16.44 -13.39 17.19
CA LYS A 251 -16.76 -12.03 16.72
C LYS A 251 -18.01 -11.41 17.36
N ASP A 252 -18.85 -12.21 18.00
CA ASP A 252 -20.08 -11.77 18.67
C ASP A 252 -19.84 -11.52 20.18
N VAL A 253 -18.74 -12.04 20.74
CA VAL A 253 -18.38 -11.94 22.17
C VAL A 253 -17.27 -10.91 22.42
N PHE A 254 -16.32 -10.75 21.49
CA PHE A 254 -15.16 -9.87 21.65
C PHE A 254 -15.19 -8.65 20.73
N GLU A 255 -14.57 -7.55 21.17
CA GLU A 255 -14.37 -6.37 20.33
C GLU A 255 -13.45 -6.72 19.14
N PRO A 256 -13.75 -6.31 17.89
CA PRO A 256 -12.94 -6.64 16.72
C PRO A 256 -11.46 -6.22 16.82
N SER A 257 -11.15 -5.17 17.60
CA SER A 257 -9.78 -4.74 17.90
C SER A 257 -9.00 -5.78 18.72
N GLN A 258 -9.62 -6.34 19.76
CA GLN A 258 -9.01 -7.37 20.62
C GLN A 258 -8.78 -8.68 19.86
N LEU A 259 -9.68 -9.02 18.93
CA LEU A 259 -9.50 -10.17 18.04
C LEU A 259 -8.35 -9.95 17.06
N GLN A 260 -8.20 -8.72 16.53
CA GLN A 260 -7.09 -8.37 15.64
C GLN A 260 -5.74 -8.37 16.38
N ASP A 261 -5.66 -7.78 17.56
CA ASP A 261 -4.43 -7.76 18.38
C ASP A 261 -3.97 -9.16 18.80
N ARG A 262 -4.91 -10.11 18.95
CA ARG A 262 -4.62 -11.52 19.26
C ARG A 262 -4.52 -12.43 18.01
N MET A 263 -4.64 -11.87 16.80
CA MET A 263 -4.66 -12.60 15.52
C MET A 263 -5.70 -13.75 15.52
N LEU A 264 -6.91 -13.49 16.04
CA LEU A 264 -8.01 -14.44 16.19
C LEU A 264 -9.20 -14.12 15.25
N THR A 265 -8.99 -13.30 14.23
CA THR A 265 -10.05 -12.98 13.27
C THR A 265 -10.37 -14.18 12.36
N GLU A 266 -11.52 -14.14 11.68
CA GLU A 266 -11.89 -15.16 10.69
C GLU A 266 -10.83 -15.30 9.59
N ALA A 267 -10.21 -14.20 9.17
CA ALA A 267 -9.11 -14.19 8.20
C ALA A 267 -7.84 -14.86 8.75
N ASP A 268 -7.49 -14.64 10.02
CA ASP A 268 -6.34 -15.29 10.66
C ASP A 268 -6.57 -16.80 10.82
N ASN A 269 -7.80 -17.20 11.10
CA ASN A 269 -8.17 -18.62 11.17
C ASN A 269 -8.12 -19.29 9.78
N ILE A 270 -8.47 -18.59 8.69
CA ILE A 270 -8.22 -19.07 7.33
C ILE A 270 -6.71 -19.25 7.08
N ILE A 271 -5.88 -18.28 7.50
CA ILE A 271 -4.42 -18.35 7.33
C ILE A 271 -3.83 -19.55 8.09
N ARG A 272 -4.28 -19.79 9.33
CA ARG A 272 -3.83 -20.90 10.20
C ARG A 272 -4.24 -22.28 9.70
N ASN A 273 -5.42 -22.40 9.10
CA ASN A 273 -5.98 -23.69 8.68
C ASN A 273 -5.60 -24.08 7.24
N THR A 274 -5.22 -23.11 6.40
CA THR A 274 -4.80 -23.34 5.02
C THR A 274 -3.35 -23.85 4.96
N ASP A 275 -3.11 -25.00 4.32
CA ASP A 275 -1.78 -25.62 4.18
C ASP A 275 -0.92 -24.95 3.08
N VAL A 276 -0.76 -23.63 3.18
CA VAL A 276 0.00 -22.77 2.25
C VAL A 276 0.86 -21.81 3.08
N PRO A 277 2.13 -21.54 2.71
CA PRO A 277 2.96 -20.59 3.46
C PRO A 277 2.29 -19.22 3.63
N GLU A 278 2.25 -18.69 4.86
CA GLU A 278 1.63 -17.42 5.23
C GLU A 278 2.02 -16.26 4.28
N ARG A 279 3.31 -16.18 3.90
CA ARG A 279 3.81 -15.19 2.94
C ARG A 279 3.10 -15.25 1.59
N TYR A 280 2.82 -16.46 1.10
CA TYR A 280 2.09 -16.66 -0.16
C TYR A 280 0.61 -16.34 -0.01
N GLN A 281 -0.01 -16.71 1.12
CA GLN A 281 -1.41 -16.36 1.40
C GLN A 281 -1.60 -14.83 1.41
N LEU A 282 -0.82 -14.10 2.21
CA LEU A 282 -0.89 -12.63 2.32
C LEU A 282 -0.57 -11.92 1.00
N ALA A 283 0.45 -12.36 0.26
CA ALA A 283 0.84 -11.73 -1.00
C ALA A 283 -0.11 -12.04 -2.16
N ARG A 284 -0.78 -13.21 -2.14
CA ARG A 284 -1.71 -13.62 -3.19
C ARG A 284 -3.16 -13.20 -2.93
N GLN A 285 -3.53 -12.87 -1.68
CA GLN A 285 -4.85 -12.38 -1.28
C GLN A 285 -5.49 -11.31 -2.21
N PRO A 286 -4.73 -10.35 -2.79
CA PRO A 286 -5.33 -9.34 -3.69
C PRO A 286 -5.76 -9.87 -5.06
N PHE A 287 -5.35 -11.09 -5.45
CA PHE A 287 -5.58 -11.66 -6.77
C PHE A 287 -6.65 -12.76 -6.73
N LYS A 288 -7.31 -12.99 -7.86
CA LYS A 288 -8.28 -14.08 -7.98
C LYS A 288 -7.62 -15.46 -7.92
N GLU A 289 -8.27 -16.39 -7.22
CA GLU A 289 -7.91 -17.80 -7.22
C GLU A 289 -7.96 -18.39 -8.63
N MET A 290 -6.99 -19.26 -8.95
CA MET A 290 -6.74 -19.73 -10.31
C MET A 290 -7.38 -21.11 -10.54
N ASN A 291 -8.67 -21.11 -10.87
CA ASN A 291 -9.40 -22.32 -11.26
C ASN A 291 -9.25 -22.59 -12.77
N LEU A 292 -8.05 -22.98 -13.19
CA LEU A 292 -7.68 -23.35 -14.57
C LEU A 292 -7.50 -24.86 -14.71
N SER A 293 -7.65 -25.40 -15.92
CA SER A 293 -7.28 -26.79 -16.20
C SER A 293 -5.75 -26.98 -16.22
N ASP A 294 -5.27 -28.22 -16.05
CA ASP A 294 -3.84 -28.55 -16.07
C ASP A 294 -3.15 -28.08 -17.37
N GLU A 295 -3.82 -28.20 -18.51
CA GLU A 295 -3.29 -27.75 -19.81
C GLU A 295 -3.14 -26.22 -19.87
N GLU A 296 -4.17 -25.48 -19.44
CA GLU A 296 -4.14 -24.01 -19.37
C GLU A 296 -3.11 -23.51 -18.35
N MET A 297 -2.98 -24.19 -17.21
CA MET A 297 -1.99 -23.88 -16.18
C MET A 297 -0.56 -24.04 -16.72
N THR A 298 -0.27 -25.13 -17.45
CA THR A 298 1.06 -25.33 -18.05
C THR A 298 1.37 -24.31 -19.15
N ALA A 299 0.38 -23.96 -19.99
CA ALA A 299 0.55 -22.92 -21.01
C ALA A 299 0.83 -21.54 -20.38
N ARG A 300 0.06 -21.16 -19.34
CA ARG A 300 0.28 -19.93 -18.57
C ARG A 300 1.65 -19.90 -17.91
N MET A 301 2.11 -21.01 -17.33
CA MET A 301 3.42 -21.11 -16.69
C MET A 301 4.57 -20.99 -17.71
N GLN A 302 4.40 -21.47 -18.94
CA GLN A 302 5.37 -21.26 -20.02
C GLN A 302 5.43 -19.78 -20.44
N GLU A 303 4.28 -19.12 -20.58
CA GLU A 303 4.20 -17.68 -20.85
C GLU A 303 4.86 -16.86 -19.73
N GLU A 304 4.55 -17.17 -18.47
CA GLU A 304 5.14 -16.56 -17.28
C GLU A 304 6.66 -16.75 -17.23
N THR A 305 7.13 -17.98 -17.45
CA THR A 305 8.57 -18.31 -17.51
C THR A 305 9.28 -17.46 -18.55
N HIS A 306 8.67 -17.29 -19.73
CA HIS A 306 9.23 -16.46 -20.80
C HIS A 306 9.23 -14.97 -20.41
N TRP A 307 8.12 -14.47 -19.86
CA TRP A 307 7.95 -13.09 -19.41
C TRP A 307 8.99 -12.73 -18.34
N ILE A 308 9.05 -13.49 -17.24
CA ILE A 308 9.99 -13.31 -16.13
C ILE A 308 11.45 -13.40 -16.61
N SER A 309 11.77 -14.40 -17.44
CA SER A 309 13.13 -14.57 -17.98
C SER A 309 13.59 -13.35 -18.78
N ASN A 310 12.70 -12.73 -19.56
CA ASN A 310 13.04 -11.55 -20.37
C ASN A 310 13.37 -10.31 -19.51
N PHE A 311 12.84 -10.20 -18.28
CA PHE A 311 13.23 -9.15 -17.33
C PHE A 311 14.55 -9.43 -16.61
N LEU A 312 14.87 -10.71 -16.34
CA LEU A 312 16.08 -11.11 -15.63
C LEU A 312 17.33 -11.18 -16.52
N LEU A 313 17.19 -11.67 -17.76
CA LEU A 313 18.32 -11.88 -18.69
C LEU A 313 19.20 -10.63 -18.92
N PRO A 314 18.65 -9.40 -19.12
CA PRO A 314 19.46 -8.19 -19.27
C PRO A 314 20.35 -7.87 -18.06
N LYS A 315 19.91 -8.25 -16.85
CA LYS A 315 20.66 -8.06 -15.61
C LYS A 315 21.78 -9.09 -15.42
N LYS A 316 21.64 -10.29 -16.01
CA LYS A 316 22.53 -11.44 -15.79
C LYS A 316 23.75 -11.52 -16.71
N ARG A 317 23.71 -10.91 -17.90
CA ARG A 317 24.82 -10.93 -18.90
C ARG A 317 25.35 -12.34 -19.23
N LEU A 318 24.43 -13.30 -19.41
CA LEU A 318 24.78 -14.69 -19.76
C LEU A 318 25.24 -14.83 -21.22
N ASP A 319 26.07 -15.84 -21.47
CA ASP A 319 26.38 -16.32 -22.82
C ASP A 319 25.12 -16.88 -23.49
N ARG A 320 25.07 -16.81 -24.83
CA ARG A 320 23.88 -17.19 -25.61
C ARG A 320 23.45 -18.65 -25.38
N ASP A 321 24.41 -19.53 -25.17
CA ASP A 321 24.18 -20.97 -25.00
C ASP A 321 23.53 -21.29 -23.63
N LEU A 322 23.64 -20.38 -22.65
CA LEU A 322 23.05 -20.51 -21.32
C LEU A 322 21.65 -19.86 -21.20
N VAL A 323 21.14 -19.22 -22.26
CA VAL A 323 19.85 -18.50 -22.23
C VAL A 323 18.66 -19.46 -22.12
N GLU A 324 18.68 -20.58 -22.84
CA GLU A 324 17.59 -21.56 -22.77
C GLU A 324 17.63 -22.40 -21.48
N PRO A 325 18.79 -22.93 -21.03
CA PRO A 325 18.92 -23.50 -19.69
C PRO A 325 18.48 -22.55 -18.56
N PHE A 326 18.73 -21.25 -18.69
CA PHE A 326 18.25 -20.26 -17.72
C PHE A 326 16.72 -20.20 -17.66
N ARG A 327 16.04 -20.26 -18.81
CA ARG A 327 14.56 -20.31 -18.87
C ARG A 327 14.00 -21.59 -18.26
N GLU A 328 14.60 -22.75 -18.55
CA GLU A 328 14.21 -24.02 -17.94
C GLU A 328 14.30 -23.96 -16.41
N VAL A 329 15.42 -23.43 -15.89
CA VAL A 329 15.64 -23.24 -14.45
C VAL A 329 14.63 -22.26 -13.82
N VAL A 330 14.30 -21.15 -14.49
CA VAL A 330 13.23 -20.23 -14.03
C VAL A 330 11.87 -20.94 -14.00
N GLY A 331 11.54 -21.76 -15.01
CA GLY A 331 10.30 -22.54 -15.05
C GLY A 331 10.21 -23.59 -13.94
N HIS A 332 11.33 -24.24 -13.58
CA HIS A 332 11.39 -25.12 -12.41
C HIS A 332 11.13 -24.37 -11.10
N VAL A 333 11.71 -23.18 -10.92
CA VAL A 333 11.48 -22.34 -9.73
C VAL A 333 10.01 -21.90 -9.64
N LEU A 334 9.41 -21.47 -10.74
CA LEU A 334 7.99 -21.09 -10.78
C LEU A 334 7.08 -22.26 -10.45
N ARG A 335 7.37 -23.46 -10.97
CA ARG A 335 6.63 -24.68 -10.57
C ARG A 335 6.74 -24.93 -9.06
N PHE A 336 7.93 -24.80 -8.48
CA PHE A 336 8.11 -24.97 -7.03
C PHE A 336 7.30 -23.96 -6.21
N MET A 337 7.17 -22.71 -6.67
CA MET A 337 6.42 -21.65 -5.98
C MET A 337 4.91 -21.71 -6.21
N ASN A 338 4.46 -22.01 -7.43
CA ASN A 338 3.07 -21.87 -7.87
C ASN A 338 2.28 -23.20 -7.89
N VAL A 339 2.95 -24.35 -7.84
CA VAL A 339 2.31 -25.68 -7.86
C VAL A 339 2.68 -26.53 -6.64
N GLU A 340 3.95 -26.53 -6.22
CA GLU A 340 4.41 -27.25 -5.00
C GLU A 340 4.40 -26.36 -3.75
N GLU A 341 4.08 -25.07 -3.90
CA GLU A 341 3.95 -24.05 -2.84
C GLU A 341 5.16 -23.97 -1.88
N LEU A 342 6.33 -24.32 -2.39
CA LEU A 342 7.60 -24.32 -1.67
C LEU A 342 8.19 -22.91 -1.57
N GLU A 343 8.54 -22.50 -0.36
CA GLU A 343 9.22 -21.23 -0.17
C GLU A 343 10.68 -21.23 -0.64
N ILE A 344 11.20 -20.03 -0.93
CA ILE A 344 12.57 -19.77 -1.37
C ILE A 344 13.65 -20.42 -0.46
N PRO A 345 13.57 -20.34 0.89
CA PRO A 345 14.53 -21.03 1.75
C PRO A 345 14.53 -22.54 1.54
N PHE A 346 13.36 -23.17 1.35
CA PHE A 346 13.26 -24.61 1.09
C PHE A 346 13.87 -24.96 -0.28
N ILE A 347 13.55 -24.19 -1.33
CA ILE A 347 14.10 -24.38 -2.68
C ILE A 347 15.64 -24.29 -2.65
N LEU A 348 16.21 -23.31 -1.96
CA LEU A 348 17.66 -23.11 -1.86
C LEU A 348 18.41 -24.26 -1.19
N HIS A 349 17.83 -24.86 -0.14
CA HIS A 349 18.48 -25.94 0.60
C HIS A 349 18.21 -27.32 -0.02
N ASN A 350 16.97 -27.58 -0.45
CA ASN A 350 16.46 -28.92 -0.79
C ASN A 350 16.18 -29.13 -2.30
N ARG A 351 16.34 -28.11 -3.14
CA ARG A 351 16.19 -28.16 -4.61
C ARG A 351 17.34 -27.48 -5.37
N LYS A 352 18.49 -27.25 -4.70
CA LYS A 352 19.66 -26.54 -5.26
C LYS A 352 20.14 -27.07 -6.62
N ASP A 353 19.98 -28.37 -6.87
CA ASP A 353 20.47 -29.04 -8.07
C ASP A 353 19.68 -28.57 -9.32
N TYR A 354 18.41 -28.15 -9.15
CA TYR A 354 17.60 -27.51 -10.19
C TYR A 354 18.00 -26.05 -10.49
N LEU A 355 18.94 -25.47 -9.73
CA LEU A 355 19.43 -24.09 -9.93
C LEU A 355 20.79 -24.04 -10.66
N ILE A 356 21.34 -25.21 -11.00
CA ILE A 356 22.67 -25.40 -11.58
C ILE A 356 22.50 -26.12 -12.92
N HIS A 357 23.10 -25.58 -13.98
CA HIS A 357 23.15 -26.23 -15.27
C HIS A 357 24.53 -26.90 -15.47
N GLU A 358 24.54 -28.19 -15.75
CA GLU A 358 25.75 -28.98 -16.01
C GLU A 358 25.93 -29.24 -17.51
N GLU A 359 26.97 -28.64 -18.11
CA GLU A 359 27.37 -28.88 -19.49
C GLU A 359 28.50 -29.93 -19.55
N ARG A 360 28.41 -30.92 -20.45
CA ARG A 360 29.46 -31.94 -20.67
C ARG A 360 30.28 -31.57 -21.90
N VAL A 361 31.39 -30.86 -21.70
CA VAL A 361 32.29 -30.40 -22.77
C VAL A 361 33.25 -31.54 -23.14
N PRO A 362 33.30 -32.01 -24.40
CA PRO A 362 34.23 -33.07 -24.80
C PRO A 362 35.68 -32.57 -24.77
N LEU A 363 36.54 -33.30 -24.06
CA LEU A 363 37.98 -33.05 -24.00
C LEU A 363 38.66 -33.64 -25.23
N SER A 364 39.69 -32.94 -25.74
CA SER A 364 40.49 -33.45 -26.85
C SER A 364 41.25 -34.70 -26.41
N PRO A 365 41.19 -35.84 -27.14
CA PRO A 365 41.76 -37.11 -26.67
C PRO A 365 43.25 -36.99 -26.34
N ASN A 366 43.60 -37.20 -25.07
CA ASN A 366 44.98 -37.08 -24.62
C ASN A 366 45.80 -38.28 -25.11
N GLN A 367 46.65 -38.06 -26.12
CA GLN A 367 47.34 -39.13 -26.85
C GLN A 367 48.31 -39.97 -25.98
N ASN A 368 48.63 -39.48 -24.77
CA ASN A 368 49.54 -40.11 -23.81
C ASN A 368 48.84 -40.82 -22.63
N ASP A 369 47.51 -40.67 -22.46
CA ASP A 369 46.75 -41.30 -21.37
C ASP A 369 45.36 -41.77 -21.87
N PRO A 370 45.20 -43.06 -22.19
CA PRO A 370 43.95 -43.59 -22.75
C PRO A 370 42.82 -43.75 -21.72
N ASP A 371 43.10 -43.65 -20.41
CA ASP A 371 42.10 -43.71 -19.33
C ASP A 371 41.65 -42.31 -18.85
N ALA A 372 42.17 -41.25 -19.46
CA ALA A 372 41.79 -39.86 -19.13
C ALA A 372 40.29 -39.59 -19.39
N PRO A 373 39.62 -38.77 -18.56
CA PRO A 373 38.20 -38.44 -18.73
C PRO A 373 37.96 -37.77 -20.08
N GLN A 374 37.01 -38.32 -20.85
CA GLN A 374 36.70 -37.86 -22.21
C GLN A 374 35.88 -36.56 -22.25
N HIS A 375 35.33 -36.13 -21.11
CA HIS A 375 34.50 -34.94 -20.98
C HIS A 375 34.81 -34.21 -19.68
N GLU A 376 34.83 -32.87 -19.73
CA GLU A 376 34.84 -31.99 -18.57
C GLU A 376 33.39 -31.59 -18.24
N ILE A 377 33.01 -31.64 -16.96
CA ILE A 377 31.68 -31.20 -16.51
C ILE A 377 31.80 -29.74 -16.04
N LYS A 378 31.23 -28.83 -16.83
CA LYS A 378 31.16 -27.41 -16.53
C LYS A 378 29.82 -27.12 -15.84
N ALA A 379 29.83 -27.12 -14.52
CA ALA A 379 28.68 -26.72 -13.72
C ALA A 379 28.59 -25.19 -13.63
N SER A 380 27.45 -24.63 -14.03
CA SER A 380 27.17 -23.20 -14.00
C SER A 380 25.94 -22.92 -13.12
N ARG A 381 26.12 -22.15 -12.05
CA ARG A 381 25.00 -21.76 -11.18
C ARG A 381 24.25 -20.59 -11.82
N LEU A 382 23.04 -20.83 -12.31
CA LEU A 382 22.28 -19.85 -13.07
C LEU A 382 21.46 -18.90 -12.18
N LEU A 383 20.99 -19.38 -11.02
CA LEU A 383 20.25 -18.57 -10.03
C LEU A 383 20.91 -18.54 -8.64
N GLN A 384 20.88 -17.35 -8.04
CA GLN A 384 21.30 -17.00 -6.69
C GLN A 384 20.08 -16.70 -5.80
N ASN A 385 20.26 -16.62 -4.48
CA ASN A 385 19.18 -16.31 -3.53
C ASN A 385 18.42 -15.02 -3.90
N SER A 386 19.14 -13.95 -4.26
CA SER A 386 18.55 -12.68 -4.69
C SER A 386 17.57 -12.81 -5.85
N ASP A 387 17.83 -13.77 -6.75
CA ASP A 387 17.08 -13.93 -8.00
C ASP A 387 15.79 -14.70 -7.75
N LEU A 388 15.76 -15.60 -6.77
CA LEU A 388 14.55 -16.33 -6.39
C LEU A 388 13.52 -15.37 -5.77
N TRP A 389 13.97 -14.41 -4.96
CA TRP A 389 13.10 -13.33 -4.47
C TRP A 389 12.65 -12.40 -5.60
N GLU A 390 13.52 -12.11 -6.57
CA GLU A 390 13.16 -11.32 -7.76
C GLU A 390 12.14 -12.06 -8.66
N ILE A 391 12.26 -13.39 -8.82
CA ILE A 391 11.26 -14.24 -9.50
C ILE A 391 9.92 -14.19 -8.77
N TYR A 392 9.91 -14.27 -7.44
CA TYR A 392 8.69 -14.18 -6.64
C TYR A 392 8.01 -12.79 -6.75
N GLU A 393 8.79 -11.70 -6.68
CA GLU A 393 8.26 -10.34 -6.94
C GLU A 393 7.70 -10.19 -8.36
N LEU A 394 8.28 -10.91 -9.34
CA LEU A 394 7.83 -10.92 -10.73
C LEU A 394 6.59 -11.82 -10.96
N ASP A 395 6.41 -12.94 -10.24
CA ASP A 395 5.16 -13.74 -10.23
C ASP A 395 3.97 -12.88 -9.79
N LEU A 396 4.11 -12.14 -8.68
CA LEU A 396 3.04 -11.25 -8.20
C LEU A 396 2.72 -10.13 -9.21
N LYS A 397 3.73 -9.56 -9.88
CA LYS A 397 3.55 -8.59 -10.96
C LYS A 397 2.88 -9.22 -12.19
N TYR A 398 3.22 -10.46 -12.53
CA TYR A 398 2.63 -11.19 -13.65
C TYR A 398 1.16 -11.55 -13.38
N ARG A 399 0.82 -11.98 -12.16
CA ARG A 399 -0.58 -12.20 -11.72
C ARG A 399 -1.42 -10.94 -11.90
N ALA A 400 -0.94 -9.79 -11.43
CA ALA A 400 -1.59 -8.48 -11.61
C ALA A 400 -1.76 -8.12 -13.10
N PHE A 401 -0.72 -8.37 -13.91
CA PHE A 401 -0.72 -8.10 -15.34
C PHE A 401 -1.74 -8.97 -16.10
N VAL A 402 -1.77 -10.28 -15.83
CA VAL A 402 -2.70 -11.22 -16.46
C VAL A 402 -4.14 -10.92 -16.07
N GLU A 403 -4.44 -10.66 -14.79
CA GLU A 403 -5.80 -10.33 -14.37
C GLU A 403 -6.32 -9.06 -15.06
N LYS A 404 -5.47 -8.02 -15.20
CA LYS A 404 -5.81 -6.80 -15.95
C LYS A 404 -6.01 -7.10 -17.45
N ARG A 405 -5.16 -7.91 -18.06
CA ARG A 405 -5.27 -8.32 -19.46
C ARG A 405 -6.60 -9.05 -19.72
N GLU A 406 -6.96 -10.00 -18.86
CA GLU A 406 -8.23 -10.73 -18.95
C GLU A 406 -9.46 -9.84 -18.68
N ALA A 407 -9.36 -8.89 -17.75
CA ALA A 407 -10.43 -7.91 -17.50
C ALA A 407 -10.64 -7.01 -18.73
N LEU A 408 -9.55 -6.53 -19.35
CA LEU A 408 -9.57 -5.70 -20.55
C LEU A 408 -10.15 -6.47 -21.75
N SER A 409 -9.68 -7.69 -22.01
CA SER A 409 -10.21 -8.55 -23.09
C SER A 409 -11.71 -8.82 -22.94
N ARG A 410 -12.20 -9.09 -21.72
CA ARG A 410 -13.63 -9.26 -21.44
C ARG A 410 -14.45 -7.99 -21.72
N SER A 411 -13.93 -6.82 -21.34
CA SER A 411 -14.58 -5.53 -21.64
C SER A 411 -14.70 -5.28 -23.14
N ILE A 412 -13.67 -5.65 -23.92
CA ILE A 412 -13.65 -5.51 -25.38
C ILE A 412 -14.56 -6.53 -26.06
N GLU A 413 -14.59 -7.78 -25.60
CA GLU A 413 -15.53 -8.79 -26.09
C GLU A 413 -16.98 -8.36 -25.89
N SER A 414 -17.32 -7.83 -24.72
CA SER A 414 -18.65 -7.25 -24.45
C SER A 414 -19.00 -6.09 -25.39
N ILE A 415 -18.05 -5.21 -25.71
CA ILE A 415 -18.25 -4.14 -26.71
C ILE A 415 -18.45 -4.72 -28.11
N ARG A 416 -17.64 -5.70 -28.53
CA ARG A 416 -17.75 -6.36 -29.84
C ARG A 416 -19.12 -7.04 -30.02
N ASP A 417 -19.61 -7.68 -28.97
CA ASP A 417 -20.93 -8.32 -28.98
C ASP A 417 -22.07 -7.28 -29.03
N SER A 418 -21.88 -6.10 -28.44
CA SER A 418 -22.81 -4.97 -28.54
C SER A 418 -22.79 -4.26 -29.91
N MET A 419 -21.65 -4.23 -30.59
CA MET A 419 -21.44 -3.56 -31.89
C MET A 419 -20.53 -4.39 -32.82
N PRO A 420 -21.08 -5.37 -33.55
CA PRO A 420 -20.30 -6.23 -34.45
C PRO A 420 -19.59 -5.49 -35.60
N ASP A 421 -20.12 -4.33 -36.01
CA ASP A 421 -19.56 -3.52 -37.10
C ASP A 421 -18.37 -2.64 -36.65
N SER A 422 -18.12 -2.48 -35.35
CA SER A 422 -16.98 -1.69 -34.84
C SER A 422 -15.77 -2.60 -34.56
N ASN A 423 -15.10 -3.05 -35.61
CA ASN A 423 -13.81 -3.71 -35.49
C ASN A 423 -12.68 -2.69 -35.38
N ASP A 424 -12.13 -2.51 -34.18
CA ASP A 424 -10.96 -1.69 -33.91
C ASP A 424 -9.73 -2.59 -33.72
N ASP A 425 -8.89 -2.63 -34.76
CA ASP A 425 -7.71 -3.49 -34.81
C ASP A 425 -6.63 -3.11 -33.79
N ILE A 426 -6.71 -1.92 -33.16
CA ILE A 426 -5.75 -1.51 -32.12
C ILE A 426 -5.77 -2.49 -30.94
N PHE A 427 -6.94 -3.00 -30.54
CA PHE A 427 -7.03 -3.97 -29.44
C PHE A 427 -6.43 -5.32 -29.82
N ASN A 428 -6.73 -5.79 -31.03
CA ASN A 428 -6.22 -7.05 -31.58
C ASN A 428 -4.69 -7.05 -31.71
N ASP A 429 -4.11 -5.90 -32.11
CA ASP A 429 -2.66 -5.72 -32.26
C ASP A 429 -1.94 -5.51 -30.92
N MET A 430 -2.49 -4.67 -30.03
CA MET A 430 -1.74 -4.16 -28.87
C MET A 430 -1.83 -5.07 -27.64
N ILE A 431 -2.96 -5.74 -27.40
CA ILE A 431 -3.13 -6.57 -26.18
C ILE A 431 -2.22 -7.80 -26.16
N PRO A 432 -2.05 -8.57 -27.26
CA PRO A 432 -1.14 -9.72 -27.27
C PRO A 432 0.35 -9.33 -27.19
N VAL A 433 0.69 -8.10 -27.59
CA VAL A 433 2.07 -7.59 -27.68
C VAL A 433 2.45 -6.73 -26.46
N ALA A 434 1.49 -6.38 -25.60
CA ALA A 434 1.76 -5.68 -24.34
C ALA A 434 2.62 -6.57 -23.42
N VAL A 435 3.68 -6.00 -22.85
CA VAL A 435 4.55 -6.69 -21.88
C VAL A 435 4.47 -6.03 -20.51
N THR A 436 4.09 -4.75 -20.46
CA THR A 436 4.11 -3.94 -19.23
C THR A 436 2.72 -3.49 -18.78
N MET A 437 2.58 -3.23 -17.48
CA MET A 437 1.36 -2.70 -16.87
C MET A 437 0.94 -1.34 -17.46
N GLU A 438 1.91 -0.52 -17.89
CA GLU A 438 1.69 0.74 -18.59
C GLU A 438 1.05 0.56 -19.96
N GLU A 439 1.53 -0.39 -20.77
CA GLU A 439 0.96 -0.63 -22.11
C GLU A 439 -0.50 -1.10 -22.00
N LEU A 440 -0.82 -1.93 -21.00
CA LEU A 440 -2.21 -2.28 -20.70
C LEU A 440 -3.03 -1.10 -20.17
N GLN A 441 -2.41 -0.16 -19.43
CA GLN A 441 -3.09 1.06 -19.01
C GLN A 441 -3.40 1.97 -20.20
N ASP A 442 -2.46 2.15 -21.12
CA ASP A 442 -2.67 2.96 -22.33
C ASP A 442 -3.82 2.40 -23.18
N VAL A 443 -3.92 1.08 -23.35
CA VAL A 443 -5.04 0.45 -24.07
C VAL A 443 -6.35 0.55 -23.28
N GLN A 444 -6.30 0.49 -21.95
CA GLN A 444 -7.49 0.68 -21.10
C GLN A 444 -8.00 2.14 -21.14
N ASP A 445 -7.11 3.12 -21.09
CA ASP A 445 -7.43 4.54 -21.26
C ASP A 445 -8.06 4.80 -22.63
N TYR A 446 -7.48 4.21 -23.68
CA TYR A 446 -8.02 4.27 -25.04
C TYR A 446 -9.42 3.63 -25.14
N LEU A 447 -9.64 2.48 -24.51
CA LEU A 447 -10.96 1.84 -24.43
C LEU A 447 -11.99 2.76 -23.77
N HIS A 448 -11.64 3.35 -22.62
CA HIS A 448 -12.51 4.28 -21.89
C HIS A 448 -12.75 5.59 -22.64
N PHE A 449 -11.82 6.05 -23.48
CA PHE A 449 -11.96 7.25 -24.31
C PHE A 449 -12.77 7.01 -25.60
N GLN A 450 -12.58 5.86 -26.24
CA GLN A 450 -13.23 5.54 -27.51
C GLN A 450 -14.65 4.97 -27.30
N TYR A 451 -14.87 4.21 -26.22
CA TYR A 451 -16.11 3.47 -25.95
C TYR A 451 -16.79 3.88 -24.63
N ALA A 452 -16.55 5.11 -24.15
CA ALA A 452 -17.11 5.64 -22.89
C ALA A 452 -18.63 5.48 -22.77
N ALA A 453 -19.37 5.71 -23.86
CA ALA A 453 -20.82 5.60 -23.89
C ALA A 453 -21.28 4.14 -23.84
N GLN A 454 -20.66 3.28 -24.64
CA GLN A 454 -20.98 1.85 -24.76
C GLN A 454 -20.68 1.12 -23.45
N LEU A 455 -19.55 1.40 -22.80
CA LEU A 455 -19.23 0.86 -21.48
C LEU A 455 -20.27 1.26 -20.43
N LYS A 456 -20.77 2.50 -20.45
CA LYS A 456 -21.88 2.93 -19.58
C LYS A 456 -23.13 2.12 -19.87
N ASP A 457 -23.51 1.98 -21.14
CA ASP A 457 -24.73 1.25 -21.54
C ASP A 457 -24.64 -0.25 -21.17
N THR A 458 -23.50 -0.91 -21.38
CA THR A 458 -23.23 -2.29 -20.90
C THR A 458 -23.34 -2.39 -19.38
N THR A 459 -22.69 -1.50 -18.61
CA THR A 459 -22.76 -1.57 -17.14
C THR A 459 -24.15 -1.29 -16.59
N VAL A 460 -24.99 -0.52 -17.30
CA VAL A 460 -26.41 -0.33 -16.96
C VAL A 460 -27.19 -1.62 -17.26
N TYR A 461 -26.97 -2.26 -18.41
CA TYR A 461 -27.62 -3.54 -18.75
C TYR A 461 -27.28 -4.66 -17.75
N ASP A 462 -26.01 -4.76 -17.35
CA ASP A 462 -25.55 -5.71 -16.31
C ASP A 462 -26.15 -5.41 -14.92
N GLN A 463 -26.38 -4.13 -14.58
CA GLN A 463 -27.05 -3.74 -13.33
C GLN A 463 -28.57 -3.94 -13.36
N GLU A 464 -29.21 -3.77 -14.52
CA GLU A 464 -30.63 -4.05 -14.72
C GLU A 464 -30.93 -5.56 -14.69
N THR A 465 -30.00 -6.40 -15.19
CA THR A 465 -30.10 -7.86 -15.12
C THR A 465 -29.72 -8.43 -13.75
N ASN A 466 -28.69 -7.90 -13.08
CA ASN A 466 -28.24 -8.37 -11.76
C ASN A 466 -28.83 -7.58 -10.56
N GLY A 467 -29.85 -6.76 -10.79
CA GLY A 467 -30.68 -6.14 -9.74
C GLY A 467 -30.03 -5.03 -8.89
N THR A 468 -28.77 -4.66 -9.14
CA THR A 468 -28.02 -3.68 -8.34
C THR A 468 -28.15 -2.26 -8.90
N GLN A 469 -29.35 -1.67 -8.77
CA GLN A 469 -29.61 -0.32 -9.26
C GLN A 469 -28.83 0.77 -8.51
N LYS A 470 -27.74 1.27 -9.12
CA LYS A 470 -27.23 2.63 -8.85
C LYS A 470 -27.38 3.47 -10.11
N ARG A 471 -28.22 4.52 -10.05
CA ARG A 471 -28.48 5.44 -11.19
C ARG A 471 -27.23 6.24 -11.57
N ALA A 472 -26.37 5.68 -12.39
CA ALA A 472 -25.24 6.38 -13.00
C ALA A 472 -25.68 7.27 -14.18
N ARG A 473 -26.54 8.27 -13.93
CA ARG A 473 -26.78 9.36 -14.90
C ARG A 473 -25.62 10.35 -14.90
N GLY A 474 -24.45 9.87 -15.32
CA GLY A 474 -23.34 10.74 -15.70
C GLY A 474 -23.66 11.44 -17.02
N THR A 475 -23.37 12.72 -17.12
CA THR A 475 -23.39 13.46 -18.38
C THR A 475 -22.49 12.77 -19.43
N ARG A 476 -22.84 12.90 -20.71
CA ARG A 476 -21.95 12.49 -21.81
C ARG A 476 -20.66 13.32 -21.73
N ASN A 477 -19.52 12.68 -21.94
CA ASN A 477 -18.23 13.34 -21.90
C ASN A 477 -18.19 14.44 -22.98
N ILE A 478 -17.40 15.50 -22.79
CA ILE A 478 -17.33 16.59 -23.79
C ILE A 478 -16.87 16.04 -25.15
N TRP A 479 -15.94 15.09 -25.12
CA TRP A 479 -15.47 14.35 -26.30
C TRP A 479 -16.55 13.46 -26.95
N ASP A 480 -17.45 12.84 -26.16
CA ASP A 480 -18.59 12.08 -26.71
C ASP A 480 -19.54 13.02 -27.49
N LYS A 481 -19.76 14.24 -26.98
CA LYS A 481 -20.58 15.25 -27.66
C LYS A 481 -19.89 15.70 -28.95
N VAL A 482 -18.61 16.06 -28.90
CA VAL A 482 -17.84 16.49 -30.08
C VAL A 482 -17.79 15.39 -31.15
N ARG A 483 -17.62 14.12 -30.76
CA ARG A 483 -17.62 12.94 -31.66
C ARG A 483 -18.97 12.67 -32.31
N ALA A 484 -20.08 13.03 -31.64
CA ALA A 484 -21.44 12.90 -32.17
C ALA A 484 -21.92 14.14 -32.96
N GLY A 485 -21.32 15.30 -32.71
CA GLY A 485 -21.68 16.60 -33.32
C GLY A 485 -20.94 16.90 -34.62
N GLN A 486 -21.23 18.07 -35.22
CA GLN A 486 -20.70 18.46 -36.54
C GLN A 486 -19.17 18.65 -36.57
N ALA A 487 -18.58 19.03 -35.43
CA ALA A 487 -17.13 19.20 -35.30
C ALA A 487 -16.33 17.91 -35.61
N TYR A 488 -16.92 16.71 -35.49
CA TYR A 488 -16.22 15.48 -35.87
C TYR A 488 -16.00 15.33 -37.39
N HIS A 489 -16.82 15.97 -38.22
CA HIS A 489 -16.54 16.04 -39.66
C HIS A 489 -15.25 16.83 -39.94
N MET A 490 -14.99 17.87 -39.14
CA MET A 490 -13.73 18.62 -39.18
C MET A 490 -12.54 17.79 -38.72
N VAL A 491 -12.70 16.94 -37.68
CA VAL A 491 -11.68 15.98 -37.22
C VAL A 491 -11.31 14.98 -38.32
N ARG A 492 -12.30 14.37 -38.99
CA ARG A 492 -12.05 13.43 -40.10
C ARG A 492 -11.33 14.09 -41.28
N ALA A 493 -11.59 15.37 -41.50
CA ALA A 493 -10.99 16.14 -42.60
C ALA A 493 -9.50 16.49 -42.40
N PHE A 494 -8.91 16.23 -41.22
CA PHE A 494 -7.45 16.26 -41.07
C PHE A 494 -6.73 15.29 -42.03
N GLY A 495 -7.41 14.23 -42.50
CA GLY A 495 -6.95 13.37 -43.60
C GLY A 495 -6.02 12.22 -43.20
N ILE A 496 -5.77 12.05 -41.90
CA ILE A 496 -5.01 10.95 -41.31
C ILE A 496 -5.53 10.69 -39.89
N SER A 497 -5.66 9.43 -39.47
CA SER A 497 -6.09 9.10 -38.11
C SER A 497 -4.93 9.17 -37.11
N ALA A 498 -5.24 9.32 -35.82
CA ALA A 498 -4.24 9.32 -34.76
C ALA A 498 -3.38 8.03 -34.74
N ASP A 499 -4.00 6.86 -34.96
CA ASP A 499 -3.27 5.59 -35.05
C ASP A 499 -2.44 5.49 -36.33
N ALA A 500 -2.95 5.93 -37.49
CA ALA A 500 -2.18 5.95 -38.74
C ALA A 500 -0.91 6.81 -38.63
N LEU A 501 -0.99 7.97 -37.96
CA LEU A 501 0.18 8.79 -37.66
C LEU A 501 1.19 8.05 -36.77
N ALA A 502 0.70 7.36 -35.74
CA ALA A 502 1.55 6.59 -34.84
C ALA A 502 2.21 5.38 -35.54
N GLN A 503 1.47 4.66 -36.40
CA GLN A 503 2.00 3.59 -37.25
C GLN A 503 3.09 4.11 -38.19
N ASN A 504 2.85 5.23 -38.89
CA ASN A 504 3.84 5.89 -39.75
C ASN A 504 5.13 6.22 -38.98
N ALA A 505 5.00 6.80 -37.78
CA ALA A 505 6.13 7.22 -36.96
C ALA A 505 6.92 6.02 -36.37
N LEU A 506 6.22 4.95 -35.97
CA LEU A 506 6.82 3.68 -35.56
C LEU A 506 7.33 2.82 -36.74
N LYS A 507 7.06 3.24 -37.99
CA LYS A 507 7.38 2.50 -39.23
C LYS A 507 6.75 1.11 -39.29
N LEU A 508 5.52 1.00 -38.77
CA LEU A 508 4.72 -0.23 -38.80
C LEU A 508 3.86 -0.27 -40.06
N GLY A 509 3.93 -1.39 -40.80
CA GLY A 509 3.11 -1.61 -41.99
C GLY A 509 3.45 -0.69 -43.18
N THR A 510 2.46 -0.46 -44.04
CA THR A 510 2.56 0.43 -45.20
C THR A 510 2.32 1.87 -44.77
N ARG A 511 3.18 2.81 -45.18
CA ARG A 511 3.00 4.24 -44.92
C ARG A 511 1.64 4.71 -45.44
N GLN A 512 0.81 5.23 -44.54
CA GLN A 512 -0.45 5.88 -44.86
C GLN A 512 -0.17 7.35 -45.20
N TYR A 513 -0.75 7.89 -46.27
CA TYR A 513 -0.52 9.27 -46.69
C TYR A 513 -1.72 10.13 -46.30
N THR A 514 -1.45 11.36 -45.89
CA THR A 514 -2.49 12.31 -45.50
C THR A 514 -3.24 12.84 -46.71
N GLU A 515 -4.57 12.69 -46.71
CA GLU A 515 -5.44 13.21 -47.78
C GLU A 515 -5.86 14.67 -47.49
N ASP A 516 -5.83 15.53 -48.51
CA ASP A 516 -6.28 16.93 -48.38
C ASP A 516 -7.71 17.10 -48.89
N PRO A 517 -8.64 17.68 -48.10
CA PRO A 517 -9.97 18.05 -48.56
C PRO A 517 -9.95 19.04 -49.73
N ALA A 518 -11.03 19.10 -50.50
CA ALA A 518 -11.14 20.03 -51.64
C ALA A 518 -11.39 21.49 -51.25
N GLU A 519 -11.54 21.79 -49.97
CA GLU A 519 -11.87 23.10 -49.41
C GLU A 519 -10.85 23.52 -48.33
N ARG A 520 -10.71 24.83 -48.07
CA ARG A 520 -9.82 25.31 -47.00
C ARG A 520 -10.43 25.01 -45.62
N PRO A 521 -9.62 24.90 -44.55
CA PRO A 521 -10.13 24.58 -43.22
C PRO A 521 -11.20 25.56 -42.73
N ASP A 522 -10.99 26.86 -42.95
CA ASP A 522 -11.91 27.92 -42.52
C ASP A 522 -13.25 27.86 -43.29
N ASP A 523 -13.19 27.72 -44.62
CA ASP A 523 -14.36 27.59 -45.50
C ASP A 523 -15.21 26.35 -45.16
N MET A 524 -14.54 25.25 -44.76
CA MET A 524 -15.22 24.02 -44.36
C MET A 524 -15.84 24.15 -42.96
N ALA A 525 -15.15 24.81 -42.03
CA ALA A 525 -15.66 25.09 -40.70
C ALA A 525 -16.89 25.98 -40.74
N ASP A 526 -16.87 27.08 -41.51
CA ASP A 526 -18.02 27.98 -41.71
C ASP A 526 -19.29 27.24 -42.17
N LYS A 527 -19.14 26.20 -43.01
CA LYS A 527 -20.26 25.35 -43.49
C LYS A 527 -20.81 24.37 -42.45
N LEU A 528 -20.02 24.03 -41.44
CA LEU A 528 -20.38 23.07 -40.39
C LEU A 528 -20.97 23.76 -39.14
N VAL A 529 -20.96 25.10 -39.08
CA VAL A 529 -21.60 25.87 -37.99
C VAL A 529 -23.12 25.82 -38.12
N ASP A 530 -23.78 25.04 -37.26
CA ASP A 530 -25.24 24.95 -37.16
C ASP A 530 -25.85 26.01 -36.19
N GLY A 531 -25.02 26.80 -35.51
CA GLY A 531 -25.45 27.83 -34.54
C GLY A 531 -26.06 27.28 -33.23
N SER A 532 -26.30 25.97 -33.16
CA SER A 532 -26.87 25.24 -32.03
C SER A 532 -25.82 24.80 -31.01
N GLU A 533 -24.70 24.23 -31.47
CA GLU A 533 -23.57 23.76 -30.65
C GLU A 533 -22.38 24.73 -30.63
N TYR A 534 -22.17 25.51 -31.70
CA TYR A 534 -21.03 26.42 -31.87
C TYR A 534 -21.51 27.76 -32.42
N SER A 535 -21.03 28.87 -31.86
CA SER A 535 -21.45 30.22 -32.24
C SER A 535 -20.70 30.78 -33.46
N ASN A 536 -19.50 30.27 -33.73
CA ASN A 536 -18.69 30.65 -34.88
C ASN A 536 -17.76 29.51 -35.32
N SER A 537 -17.15 29.64 -36.50
CA SER A 537 -16.23 28.64 -37.07
C SER A 537 -14.94 28.50 -36.28
N GLN A 538 -14.49 29.55 -35.60
CA GLN A 538 -13.30 29.50 -34.74
C GLN A 538 -13.49 28.57 -33.54
N GLN A 539 -14.67 28.58 -32.91
CA GLN A 539 -15.04 27.64 -31.83
C GLN A 539 -15.13 26.20 -32.35
N LEU A 540 -15.73 25.98 -33.53
CA LEU A 540 -15.81 24.66 -34.16
C LEU A 540 -14.43 24.12 -34.52
N LEU A 541 -13.55 24.96 -35.08
CA LEU A 541 -12.14 24.62 -35.33
C LEU A 541 -11.39 24.33 -34.04
N ALA A 542 -11.55 25.15 -33.00
CA ALA A 542 -10.90 24.93 -31.70
C ALA A 542 -11.32 23.60 -31.08
N ALA A 543 -12.63 23.27 -31.11
CA ALA A 543 -13.15 21.98 -30.66
C ALA A 543 -12.60 20.80 -31.49
N ALA A 544 -12.49 20.95 -32.81
CA ALA A 544 -11.93 19.93 -33.69
C ALA A 544 -10.41 19.73 -33.47
N LYS A 545 -9.63 20.81 -33.31
CA LYS A 545 -8.21 20.73 -32.93
C LYS A 545 -8.06 20.04 -31.58
N ALA A 546 -8.83 20.46 -30.57
CA ALA A 546 -8.78 19.90 -29.23
C ALA A 546 -9.13 18.40 -29.21
N MET A 547 -10.14 17.97 -29.97
CA MET A 547 -10.54 16.57 -30.12
C MET A 547 -9.46 15.73 -30.81
N PHE A 548 -8.93 16.18 -31.94
CA PHE A 548 -7.88 15.43 -32.64
C PHE A 548 -6.56 15.38 -31.84
N ALA A 549 -6.24 16.46 -31.12
CA ALA A 549 -5.12 16.45 -30.16
C ALA A 549 -5.34 15.48 -28.99
N GLU A 550 -6.60 15.30 -28.55
CA GLU A 550 -6.95 14.30 -27.54
C GLU A 550 -6.87 12.87 -28.10
N GLU A 551 -7.34 12.61 -29.32
CA GLU A 551 -7.19 11.30 -29.99
C GLU A 551 -5.71 10.90 -30.14
N LEU A 552 -4.85 11.86 -30.46
CA LEU A 552 -3.39 11.68 -30.47
C LEU A 552 -2.83 11.40 -29.07
N ALA A 553 -3.35 12.06 -28.03
CA ALA A 553 -2.92 11.87 -26.64
C ALA A 553 -3.37 10.53 -26.03
N GLN A 554 -4.51 10.02 -26.47
CA GLN A 554 -5.08 8.75 -26.01
C GLN A 554 -4.65 7.54 -26.88
N SER A 555 -3.98 7.76 -28.02
CA SER A 555 -3.46 6.67 -28.86
C SER A 555 -2.38 5.83 -28.14
N PRO A 556 -2.58 4.51 -27.93
CA PRO A 556 -1.60 3.66 -27.26
C PRO A 556 -0.27 3.58 -28.02
N ARG A 557 -0.33 3.58 -29.36
CA ARG A 557 0.87 3.58 -30.22
C ARG A 557 1.65 4.90 -30.10
N MET A 558 0.97 6.04 -30.02
CA MET A 558 1.64 7.34 -29.85
C MET A 558 2.30 7.46 -28.47
N ARG A 559 1.60 7.05 -27.40
CA ARG A 559 2.17 6.96 -26.05
C ARG A 559 3.40 6.04 -26.01
N LYS A 560 3.32 4.85 -26.63
CA LYS A 560 4.44 3.91 -26.77
C LYS A 560 5.63 4.52 -27.51
N LEU A 561 5.41 5.22 -28.62
CA LEU A 561 6.46 5.93 -29.36
C LEU A 561 7.17 6.96 -28.47
N LEU A 562 6.43 7.83 -27.79
CA LEU A 562 7.04 8.86 -26.94
C LEU A 562 7.78 8.23 -25.76
N ARG A 563 7.18 7.25 -25.07
CA ARG A 563 7.81 6.49 -23.98
C ARG A 563 9.15 5.88 -24.40
N GLN A 564 9.22 5.27 -25.59
CA GLN A 564 10.48 4.74 -26.14
C GLN A 564 11.54 5.82 -26.36
N ASN A 565 11.18 6.96 -26.96
CA ASN A 565 12.13 8.07 -27.18
C ASN A 565 12.59 8.70 -25.86
N PHE A 566 11.74 8.81 -24.84
CA PHE A 566 12.13 9.27 -23.51
C PHE A 566 13.11 8.30 -22.81
N TYR A 567 12.93 6.98 -22.92
CA TYR A 567 13.89 6.02 -22.35
C TYR A 567 15.21 5.95 -23.13
N MET A 568 15.21 6.25 -24.42
CA MET A 568 16.43 6.28 -25.23
C MET A 568 17.21 7.58 -25.05
N ASP A 569 16.57 8.73 -25.29
CA ASP A 569 17.22 10.04 -25.47
C ASP A 569 16.73 11.09 -24.45
N GLY A 570 16.14 10.63 -23.34
CA GLY A 570 15.70 11.47 -22.23
C GLY A 570 16.86 11.95 -21.35
N VAL A 571 16.84 13.24 -21.04
CA VAL A 571 17.80 13.92 -20.16
C VAL A 571 17.09 14.64 -19.02
N PHE A 572 17.75 14.66 -17.86
CA PHE A 572 17.31 15.37 -16.66
C PHE A 572 17.99 16.74 -16.56
N ASP A 573 17.20 17.74 -16.20
CA ASP A 573 17.66 19.08 -15.84
C ASP A 573 17.09 19.44 -14.45
N CYS A 574 17.99 19.76 -13.51
CA CYS A 574 17.64 20.36 -12.22
C CYS A 574 17.58 21.88 -12.36
N PHE A 575 16.53 22.48 -11.78
CA PHE A 575 16.37 23.92 -11.64
C PHE A 575 16.20 24.25 -10.15
N ARG A 576 17.18 24.91 -9.53
CA ARG A 576 17.07 25.37 -8.14
C ARG A 576 15.94 26.40 -7.98
N THR A 577 15.09 26.24 -6.96
CA THR A 577 14.11 27.26 -6.56
C THR A 577 14.78 28.40 -5.79
N GLU A 578 14.07 29.48 -5.48
CA GLU A 578 14.58 30.53 -4.58
C GLU A 578 14.90 29.98 -3.18
N LYS A 579 14.10 29.02 -2.70
CA LYS A 579 14.30 28.31 -1.44
C LYS A 579 15.56 27.45 -1.49
N GLY A 580 15.76 26.69 -2.59
CA GLY A 580 16.95 25.87 -2.81
C GLY A 580 18.24 26.69 -2.98
N LEU A 581 18.17 27.88 -3.57
CA LEU A 581 19.32 28.79 -3.63
C LEU A 581 19.87 29.13 -2.24
N ARG A 582 18.97 29.43 -1.28
CA ARG A 582 19.33 29.86 0.07
C ARG A 582 19.68 28.72 1.02
N ARG A 583 19.11 27.52 0.82
CA ARG A 583 19.29 26.37 1.72
C ARG A 583 20.37 25.38 1.30
N ILE A 584 20.61 25.20 0.00
CA ILE A 584 21.63 24.26 -0.48
C ILE A 584 22.97 25.01 -0.53
N ASP A 585 23.75 24.97 0.54
CA ASP A 585 25.16 25.38 0.54
C ASP A 585 26.07 24.29 -0.08
N GLU A 586 27.39 24.42 0.07
CA GLU A 586 28.37 23.48 -0.50
C GLU A 586 28.48 22.17 0.29
N GLU A 587 28.06 22.16 1.56
CA GLU A 587 28.07 20.97 2.44
C GLU A 587 26.75 20.19 2.37
N HIS A 588 25.67 20.83 1.92
CA HIS A 588 24.35 20.22 1.80
C HIS A 588 24.37 18.98 0.88
N PRO A 589 23.75 17.85 1.27
CA PRO A 589 23.66 16.62 0.45
C PRO A 589 22.98 16.74 -0.92
N TYR A 590 22.50 17.93 -1.30
CA TYR A 590 21.84 18.22 -2.59
C TYR A 590 22.68 19.15 -3.47
N TYR A 591 23.86 19.58 -3.00
CA TYR A 591 24.77 20.41 -3.78
C TYR A 591 25.22 19.72 -5.08
N GLU A 592 25.44 18.40 -5.01
CA GLU A 592 25.88 17.55 -6.13
C GLU A 592 24.99 17.66 -7.39
N PHE A 593 23.71 17.98 -7.23
CA PHE A 593 22.77 18.16 -8.34
C PHE A 593 22.10 19.54 -8.42
N LYS A 594 22.50 20.51 -7.59
CA LYS A 594 21.96 21.89 -7.56
C LYS A 594 21.99 22.58 -8.93
N TYR A 595 22.96 22.21 -9.77
CA TYR A 595 23.17 22.71 -11.13
C TYR A 595 23.28 21.59 -12.18
N LEU A 596 22.73 20.40 -11.91
CA LEU A 596 22.77 19.26 -12.85
C LEU A 596 21.97 19.58 -14.11
N ARG A 597 22.59 19.55 -15.29
CA ARG A 597 21.95 19.79 -16.59
C ARG A 597 22.28 18.68 -17.58
N GLY A 598 21.35 18.39 -18.50
CA GLY A 598 21.56 17.47 -19.62
C GLY A 598 22.03 16.08 -19.19
N LYS A 599 21.54 15.55 -18.07
CA LYS A 599 22.03 14.29 -17.52
C LYS A 599 21.21 13.11 -18.05
N ASP A 600 21.84 12.22 -18.82
CA ASP A 600 21.19 11.07 -19.44
C ASP A 600 20.44 10.20 -18.42
N LEU A 601 19.19 9.84 -18.74
CA LEU A 601 18.34 8.97 -17.93
C LEU A 601 19.05 7.67 -17.54
N ARG A 602 19.74 7.03 -18.49
CA ARG A 602 20.49 5.78 -18.25
C ARG A 602 21.60 5.94 -17.19
N SER A 603 22.18 7.13 -17.09
CA SER A 603 23.26 7.45 -16.15
C SER A 603 22.76 7.84 -14.75
N ILE A 604 21.45 8.10 -14.61
CA ILE A 604 20.74 8.29 -13.34
C ILE A 604 20.21 6.94 -12.83
N VAL A 605 19.72 6.06 -13.71
CA VAL A 605 19.34 4.68 -13.35
C VAL A 605 20.51 3.89 -12.74
N SER A 606 21.75 4.16 -13.15
CA SER A 606 22.95 3.56 -12.54
C SER A 606 23.36 4.17 -11.19
N LYS A 607 22.62 5.16 -10.69
CA LYS A 607 22.83 5.87 -9.41
C LYS A 607 21.47 6.13 -8.73
N PRO A 608 20.77 5.08 -8.29
CA PRO A 608 19.41 5.21 -7.75
C PRO A 608 19.34 6.18 -6.56
N GLU A 609 20.40 6.26 -5.75
CA GLU A 609 20.52 7.19 -4.62
C GLU A 609 20.50 8.66 -5.05
N LEU A 610 21.10 8.99 -6.19
CA LEU A 610 21.09 10.34 -6.74
C LEU A 610 19.66 10.73 -7.17
N PHE A 611 18.95 9.80 -7.83
CA PHE A 611 17.58 10.05 -8.28
C PHE A 611 16.61 10.28 -7.11
N LEU A 612 16.67 9.44 -6.09
CA LEU A 612 15.78 9.60 -4.93
C LEU A 612 16.10 10.86 -4.12
N ARG A 613 17.37 11.29 -4.04
CA ARG A 613 17.73 12.60 -3.47
C ARG A 613 17.17 13.75 -4.30
N MET A 614 17.23 13.67 -5.64
CA MET A 614 16.62 14.67 -6.53
C MET A 614 15.11 14.78 -6.31
N LEU A 615 14.40 13.65 -6.25
CA LEU A 615 12.95 13.63 -5.98
C LEU A 615 12.61 14.15 -4.57
N LYS A 616 13.42 13.82 -3.55
CA LYS A 616 13.23 14.37 -2.20
C LYS A 616 13.46 15.88 -2.15
N ALA A 617 14.48 16.39 -2.85
CA ALA A 617 14.71 17.83 -2.96
C ALA A 617 13.60 18.56 -3.74
N GLU A 618 12.88 17.85 -4.62
CA GLU A 618 11.69 18.34 -5.32
C GLU A 618 10.46 18.40 -4.40
N ASP A 619 10.19 17.34 -3.64
CA ASP A 619 9.13 17.31 -2.61
C ASP A 619 9.36 18.38 -1.51
N GLU A 620 10.62 18.60 -1.11
CA GLU A 620 11.01 19.69 -0.21
C GLU A 620 10.94 21.09 -0.87
N GLY A 621 10.64 21.21 -2.17
CA GLY A 621 10.53 22.46 -2.92
C GLY A 621 11.85 23.23 -3.05
N LEU A 622 12.99 22.52 -3.04
CA LEU A 622 14.33 23.09 -3.19
C LEU A 622 14.80 23.07 -4.66
N VAL A 623 14.39 22.07 -5.43
CA VAL A 623 14.73 21.89 -6.85
C VAL A 623 13.47 21.51 -7.62
N ASP A 624 13.39 21.89 -8.89
CA ASP A 624 12.42 21.41 -9.87
C ASP A 624 13.16 20.48 -10.84
N VAL A 625 12.71 19.21 -10.93
CA VAL A 625 13.41 18.14 -11.65
C VAL A 625 12.66 17.84 -12.95
N ARG A 626 13.15 18.44 -14.04
CA ARG A 626 12.52 18.32 -15.37
C ARG A 626 13.16 17.22 -16.19
N VAL A 627 12.32 16.49 -16.92
CA VAL A 627 12.74 15.52 -17.95
C VAL A 627 12.34 16.06 -19.31
N ARG A 628 13.25 16.00 -20.27
CA ARG A 628 13.00 16.33 -21.68
C ARG A 628 13.76 15.38 -22.58
N ILE A 629 13.40 15.32 -23.86
CA ILE A 629 14.22 14.68 -24.89
C ILE A 629 15.36 15.63 -25.27
N GLU A 630 16.57 15.11 -25.48
CA GLU A 630 17.73 15.95 -25.84
C GLU A 630 17.52 16.69 -27.18
N TYR A 631 17.10 15.95 -28.22
CA TYR A 631 16.90 16.44 -29.59
C TYR A 631 15.42 16.64 -29.94
N TRP A 632 14.67 17.35 -29.08
CA TRP A 632 13.22 17.53 -29.22
C TRP A 632 12.78 18.08 -30.59
N ASP A 633 13.42 19.12 -31.12
CA ASP A 633 13.02 19.73 -32.39
C ASP A 633 13.18 18.76 -33.57
N GLY A 634 14.25 17.95 -33.59
CA GLY A 634 14.46 16.93 -34.61
C GLY A 634 13.44 15.78 -34.54
N PHE A 635 13.01 15.41 -33.33
CA PHE A 635 11.92 14.47 -33.11
C PHE A 635 10.58 15.05 -33.60
N LYS A 636 10.30 16.30 -33.26
CA LYS A 636 9.10 17.04 -33.69
C LYS A 636 9.02 17.17 -35.21
N ASP A 637 10.12 17.54 -35.87
CA ASP A 637 10.26 17.59 -37.32
C ASP A 637 10.07 16.23 -38.01
N SER A 638 10.40 15.13 -37.33
CA SER A 638 10.12 13.77 -37.81
C SER A 638 8.61 13.50 -37.83
N LEU A 639 7.88 13.92 -36.78
CA LEU A 639 6.43 13.76 -36.71
C LEU A 639 5.68 14.66 -37.69
N TYR A 640 6.14 15.90 -37.92
CA TYR A 640 5.60 16.79 -38.96
C TYR A 640 5.61 16.10 -40.35
N LYS A 641 6.69 15.40 -40.70
CA LYS A 641 6.82 14.65 -41.97
C LYS A 641 5.92 13.41 -42.07
N ASN A 642 5.23 13.03 -40.99
CA ASN A 642 4.31 11.89 -40.96
C ASN A 642 2.83 12.30 -40.88
N ILE A 643 2.55 13.56 -40.52
CA ILE A 643 1.19 14.13 -40.47
C ILE A 643 0.89 15.03 -41.67
N MET A 644 1.88 15.75 -42.20
CA MET A 644 1.68 16.66 -43.34
C MET A 644 1.45 15.89 -44.65
N SER A 645 0.68 16.50 -45.56
CA SER A 645 0.59 16.05 -46.95
C SER A 645 1.80 16.52 -47.76
N ASP A 646 2.19 15.73 -48.77
CA ASP A 646 3.28 16.04 -49.71
C ASP A 646 2.83 16.98 -50.87
N ASN A 647 1.67 17.62 -50.74
CA ASN A 647 1.08 18.50 -51.74
C ASN A 647 1.58 19.95 -51.63
N PHE A 648 1.71 20.64 -52.77
CA PHE A 648 2.28 21.99 -52.89
C PHE A 648 1.23 23.08 -53.21
N SER A 649 -0.01 22.94 -52.73
CA SER A 649 -1.08 23.93 -52.96
C SER A 649 -1.28 24.82 -51.74
N GLU A 650 -1.77 26.06 -51.94
CA GLU A 650 -2.13 26.96 -50.83
C GLU A 650 -3.18 26.36 -49.88
N LEU A 651 -3.99 25.42 -50.38
CA LEU A 651 -4.92 24.61 -49.60
C LEU A 651 -4.18 23.60 -48.72
N ALA A 652 -3.22 22.86 -49.28
CA ALA A 652 -2.40 21.92 -48.54
C ALA A 652 -1.57 22.63 -47.47
N ASP A 653 -1.03 23.82 -47.77
CA ASP A 653 -0.32 24.66 -46.81
C ASP A 653 -1.23 25.08 -45.62
N ALA A 654 -2.48 25.45 -45.88
CA ALA A 654 -3.45 25.79 -44.83
C ALA A 654 -3.79 24.59 -43.94
N TRP A 655 -4.03 23.41 -44.52
CA TRP A 655 -4.25 22.17 -43.78
C TRP A 655 -3.00 21.71 -43.02
N ASN A 656 -1.81 21.87 -43.61
CA ASN A 656 -0.54 21.53 -42.98
C ASN A 656 -0.20 22.47 -41.81
N ALA A 657 -0.56 23.75 -41.87
CA ALA A 657 -0.46 24.67 -40.73
C ALA A 657 -1.37 24.21 -39.57
N LEU A 658 -2.63 23.87 -39.86
CA LEU A 658 -3.59 23.35 -38.87
C LEU A 658 -3.11 22.04 -38.23
N ARG A 659 -2.58 21.10 -39.04
CA ARG A 659 -2.02 19.82 -38.57
C ARG A 659 -0.82 20.03 -37.64
N ARG A 660 0.09 20.97 -37.96
CA ARG A 660 1.24 21.31 -37.09
C ARG A 660 0.79 21.84 -35.75
N GLU A 661 -0.09 22.85 -35.75
CA GLU A 661 -0.63 23.45 -34.52
C GLU A 661 -1.33 22.41 -33.62
N THR A 662 -2.09 21.50 -34.24
CA THR A 662 -2.82 20.46 -33.52
C THR A 662 -1.89 19.36 -32.97
N LEU A 663 -0.86 18.98 -33.73
CA LEU A 663 0.17 18.06 -33.26
C LEU A 663 1.00 18.68 -32.12
N ASP A 664 1.29 19.98 -32.17
CA ASP A 664 2.00 20.68 -31.09
C ASP A 664 1.20 20.63 -29.77
N MET A 665 -0.10 20.93 -29.84
CA MET A 665 -1.03 20.80 -28.70
C MET A 665 -1.08 19.36 -28.16
N ALA A 666 -1.10 18.36 -29.04
CA ALA A 666 -1.07 16.94 -28.66
C ALA A 666 0.25 16.55 -27.98
N LEU A 667 1.39 16.99 -28.53
CA LEU A 667 2.72 16.68 -28.02
C LEU A 667 2.97 17.32 -26.65
N GLU A 668 2.45 18.51 -26.39
CA GLU A 668 2.52 19.11 -25.05
C GLU A 668 1.75 18.28 -24.01
N LYS A 669 0.49 17.92 -24.31
CA LYS A 669 -0.33 17.04 -23.45
C LYS A 669 0.36 15.70 -23.20
N LEU A 670 0.77 15.02 -24.27
CA LEU A 670 1.48 13.73 -24.22
C LEU A 670 2.76 13.82 -23.39
N THR A 671 3.58 14.85 -23.59
CA THR A 671 4.84 15.03 -22.86
C THR A 671 4.59 15.11 -21.36
N ARG A 672 3.57 15.85 -20.92
CA ARG A 672 3.21 15.94 -19.49
C ARG A 672 2.84 14.57 -18.90
N VAL A 673 2.03 13.78 -19.62
CA VAL A 673 1.60 12.43 -19.18
C VAL A 673 2.79 11.45 -19.16
N ILE A 674 3.58 11.39 -20.23
CA ILE A 674 4.70 10.46 -20.37
C ILE A 674 5.83 10.80 -19.39
N VAL A 675 6.17 12.08 -19.20
CA VAL A 675 7.20 12.49 -18.21
C VAL A 675 6.80 12.11 -16.79
N LYS A 676 5.51 12.24 -16.43
CA LYS A 676 5.01 11.78 -15.13
C LYS A 676 5.22 10.27 -14.96
N GLY A 677 4.74 9.46 -15.90
CA GLY A 677 4.90 8.01 -15.87
C GLY A 677 6.37 7.57 -15.83
N VAL A 678 7.24 8.19 -16.63
CA VAL A 678 8.69 7.94 -16.62
C VAL A 678 9.30 8.27 -15.25
N LYS A 679 8.96 9.40 -14.62
CA LYS A 679 9.45 9.71 -13.26
C LYS A 679 8.95 8.70 -12.21
N GLU A 680 7.69 8.27 -12.28
CA GLU A 680 7.09 7.31 -11.34
C GLU A 680 7.67 5.88 -11.50
N ASN A 681 7.88 5.42 -12.74
CA ASN A 681 8.57 4.15 -13.02
C ASN A 681 10.02 4.17 -12.53
N LEU A 682 10.76 5.23 -12.88
CA LEU A 682 12.15 5.37 -12.45
C LEU A 682 12.28 5.43 -10.93
N LYS A 683 11.32 6.07 -10.25
CA LYS A 683 11.26 6.09 -8.79
C LYS A 683 11.12 4.67 -8.26
N THR A 684 10.14 3.93 -8.76
CA THR A 684 9.85 2.54 -8.36
C THR A 684 11.06 1.63 -8.58
N GLU A 685 11.74 1.72 -9.73
CA GLU A 685 12.94 0.92 -10.02
C GLU A 685 14.15 1.34 -9.17
N CYS A 686 14.31 2.63 -8.85
CA CYS A 686 15.37 3.09 -7.95
C CYS A 686 15.12 2.68 -6.49
N GLU A 687 13.87 2.75 -6.04
CA GLU A 687 13.44 2.26 -4.72
C GLU A 687 13.64 0.74 -4.60
N ALA A 688 13.31 -0.04 -5.64
CA ALA A 688 13.58 -1.48 -5.66
C ALA A 688 15.09 -1.82 -5.59
N GLN A 689 15.94 -1.07 -6.30
CA GLN A 689 17.40 -1.23 -6.22
C GLN A 689 17.95 -0.92 -4.82
N ILE A 690 17.48 0.15 -4.17
CA ILE A 690 17.92 0.48 -2.80
C ILE A 690 17.34 -0.51 -1.79
N ALA A 691 16.08 -0.95 -1.93
CA ALA A 691 15.50 -1.99 -1.08
C ALA A 691 16.31 -3.30 -1.16
N ARG A 692 16.80 -3.67 -2.34
CA ARG A 692 17.73 -4.79 -2.51
C ARG A 692 19.05 -4.57 -1.76
N ALA A 693 19.67 -3.40 -1.87
CA ALA A 693 20.90 -3.08 -1.14
C ALA A 693 20.69 -3.09 0.38
N CYS A 694 19.58 -2.52 0.87
CA CYS A 694 19.18 -2.58 2.28
C CYS A 694 18.95 -4.01 2.75
N ARG A 695 18.32 -4.88 1.94
CA ARG A 695 18.15 -6.31 2.22
C ARG A 695 19.48 -7.03 2.33
N GLU A 696 20.43 -6.75 1.44
CA GLU A 696 21.77 -7.36 1.44
C GLU A 696 22.58 -6.89 2.67
N GLU A 697 22.58 -5.59 3.00
CA GLU A 697 23.22 -5.05 4.21
C GLU A 697 22.57 -5.54 5.52
N TYR A 698 21.25 -5.70 5.55
CA TYR A 698 20.55 -6.26 6.71
C TYR A 698 20.82 -7.75 6.86
N ALA A 699 20.86 -8.51 5.75
CA ALA A 699 21.27 -9.91 5.76
C ALA A 699 22.71 -10.07 6.30
N ASN A 700 23.66 -9.21 5.94
CA ASN A 700 25.03 -9.20 6.49
C ASN A 700 25.08 -8.90 8.01
N LYS A 701 24.04 -8.29 8.59
CA LYS A 701 23.90 -8.08 10.04
C LYS A 701 23.27 -9.28 10.75
N LEU A 702 22.39 -10.03 10.06
CA LEU A 702 21.78 -11.25 10.58
C LEU A 702 22.70 -12.48 10.44
N ASP A 703 23.47 -12.57 9.36
CA ASP A 703 24.43 -13.65 9.06
C ASP A 703 25.75 -13.47 9.84
N GLN A 704 25.63 -13.32 11.16
CA GLN A 704 26.76 -13.21 12.08
C GLN A 704 26.79 -14.42 13.01
N ALA A 705 27.85 -15.21 12.90
CA ALA A 705 28.11 -16.29 13.85
C ALA A 705 28.30 -15.71 15.28
N PRO A 706 27.81 -16.39 16.33
CA PRO A 706 28.02 -15.96 17.72
C PRO A 706 29.49 -15.68 18.03
N TYR A 707 29.76 -14.62 18.80
CA TYR A 707 31.12 -14.22 19.15
C TYR A 707 31.87 -15.36 19.84
N LYS A 708 33.07 -15.66 19.33
CA LYS A 708 33.92 -16.73 19.82
C LYS A 708 35.09 -16.16 20.67
N PRO A 709 35.19 -16.48 21.97
CA PRO A 709 36.34 -16.10 22.79
C PRO A 709 37.67 -16.66 22.28
N ARG A 710 38.73 -15.88 22.48
CA ARG A 710 40.11 -16.25 22.11
C ARG A 710 40.53 -17.53 22.83
N GLY A 711 40.96 -18.54 22.05
CA GLY A 711 41.43 -19.82 22.57
C GLY A 711 40.35 -20.90 22.79
N MET A 712 39.07 -20.58 22.65
CA MET A 712 37.98 -21.58 22.75
C MET A 712 37.75 -22.34 21.43
N VAL A 713 36.81 -23.30 21.44
CA VAL A 713 36.37 -24.04 20.25
C VAL A 713 35.35 -23.21 19.47
N LEU A 714 35.18 -23.47 18.17
CA LEU A 714 34.10 -22.83 17.40
C LEU A 714 32.74 -23.37 17.89
N GLY A 715 31.79 -22.49 18.20
CA GLY A 715 30.48 -22.85 18.72
C GLY A 715 30.36 -22.88 20.26
N THR A 716 31.41 -22.54 21.01
CA THR A 716 31.29 -22.28 22.46
C THR A 716 30.59 -20.93 22.69
N THR A 717 29.46 -20.92 23.41
CA THR A 717 28.78 -19.69 23.80
C THR A 717 29.56 -18.98 24.92
N PRO A 718 29.85 -17.68 24.81
CA PRO A 718 30.51 -16.92 25.86
C PRO A 718 29.53 -16.55 26.97
N ARG A 719 30.05 -16.43 28.21
CA ARG A 719 29.44 -15.55 29.22
C ARG A 719 29.82 -14.12 28.89
N VAL A 720 28.87 -13.20 28.97
CA VAL A 720 29.07 -11.82 28.51
C VAL A 720 28.80 -10.86 29.67
N LEU A 721 29.81 -10.07 30.01
CA LEU A 721 29.61 -8.83 30.78
C LEU A 721 29.46 -7.70 29.75
N ALA A 722 28.23 -7.26 29.51
CA ALA A 722 27.95 -6.12 28.66
C ALA A 722 28.02 -4.85 29.50
N LEU A 723 28.76 -3.83 29.03
CA LEU A 723 28.87 -2.52 29.69
C LEU A 723 28.43 -1.41 28.74
N SER A 724 27.78 -0.39 29.28
CA SER A 724 27.43 0.85 28.59
C SER A 724 27.78 2.05 29.46
N ASN A 725 28.41 3.06 28.87
CA ASN A 725 28.76 4.33 29.51
C ASN A 725 27.72 5.44 29.28
N GLY A 726 26.49 5.07 28.88
CA GLY A 726 25.39 6.02 28.68
C GLY A 726 25.70 7.03 27.56
N ALA A 727 25.58 8.33 27.86
CA ALA A 727 25.96 9.40 26.92
C ALA A 727 27.44 9.82 27.07
N GLY A 728 28.25 9.03 27.79
CA GLY A 728 29.69 9.26 27.97
C GLY A 728 30.04 10.45 28.86
N LYS A 729 29.09 11.04 29.58
CA LYS A 729 29.37 12.19 30.46
C LYS A 729 29.94 11.69 31.79
N ARG A 730 30.78 12.52 32.42
CA ARG A 730 31.46 12.22 33.70
C ARG A 730 30.52 11.85 34.86
N ASN A 731 29.24 12.22 34.78
CA ASN A 731 28.21 11.95 35.80
C ASN A 731 27.20 10.87 35.36
N ASP A 732 27.33 10.30 34.17
CA ASP A 732 26.45 9.23 33.71
C ASP A 732 26.86 7.93 34.44
N ALA A 733 25.87 7.10 34.78
CA ALA A 733 26.12 5.77 35.32
C ALA A 733 26.84 4.91 34.28
N ILE A 734 27.81 4.10 34.71
CA ILE A 734 28.15 2.90 33.94
C ILE A 734 27.08 1.87 34.27
N CYS A 735 26.31 1.48 33.27
CA CYS A 735 25.35 0.39 33.33
C CYS A 735 26.08 -0.90 32.93
N TRP A 736 25.86 -1.99 33.65
CA TRP A 736 26.38 -3.30 33.25
C TRP A 736 25.34 -4.40 33.42
N ALA A 737 25.43 -5.43 32.59
CA ALA A 737 24.62 -6.63 32.68
C ALA A 737 25.50 -7.87 32.46
N TYR A 738 25.41 -8.84 33.36
CA TYR A 738 26.07 -10.12 33.26
C TYR A 738 25.09 -11.17 32.74
N VAL A 739 25.46 -11.77 31.60
CA VAL A 739 24.65 -12.74 30.84
C VAL A 739 25.38 -14.08 30.81
N ASP A 740 24.63 -15.15 31.12
CA ASP A 740 25.15 -16.52 31.14
C ASP A 740 25.33 -17.14 29.74
N GLU A 741 25.80 -18.38 29.70
CA GLU A 741 26.03 -19.14 28.45
C GLU A 741 24.74 -19.46 27.68
N ASN A 742 23.57 -19.27 28.30
CA ASN A 742 22.23 -19.51 27.76
C ASN A 742 21.52 -18.21 27.34
N GLY A 743 22.15 -17.04 27.49
CA GLY A 743 21.53 -15.74 27.20
C GLY A 743 20.65 -15.18 28.33
N ARG A 744 20.65 -15.79 29.52
CA ARG A 744 19.89 -15.29 30.67
C ARG A 744 20.68 -14.20 31.38
N VAL A 745 20.04 -13.07 31.66
CA VAL A 745 20.60 -12.01 32.53
C VAL A 745 20.56 -12.54 33.97
N LEU A 746 21.72 -12.60 34.62
CA LEU A 746 21.85 -13.04 36.01
C LEU A 746 21.93 -11.84 36.97
N GLU A 747 22.70 -10.82 36.60
CA GLU A 747 22.92 -9.62 37.40
C GLU A 747 22.95 -8.39 36.47
N HIS A 748 22.42 -7.27 36.93
CA HIS A 748 22.50 -5.97 36.25
C HIS A 748 22.44 -4.83 37.27
N GLU A 749 23.24 -3.79 37.09
CA GLU A 749 23.23 -2.61 37.95
C GLU A 749 23.51 -1.30 37.19
N ASP A 750 22.93 -0.21 37.70
CA ASP A 750 23.27 1.17 37.35
C ASP A 750 24.20 1.75 38.42
N ALA A 751 25.47 1.99 38.08
CA ALA A 751 26.48 2.50 39.03
C ALA A 751 26.23 3.93 39.58
N SER A 752 25.06 4.54 39.33
CA SER A 752 24.64 5.82 39.92
C SER A 752 23.96 5.69 41.28
N LYS A 753 23.34 4.54 41.60
CA LYS A 753 22.67 4.30 42.89
C LYS A 753 23.63 3.59 43.84
N GLY A 754 24.63 4.34 44.28
CA GLY A 754 25.86 3.76 44.81
C GLY A 754 25.74 2.92 46.08
N VAL A 755 26.40 1.76 46.05
CA VAL A 755 27.33 1.33 47.11
C VAL A 755 28.67 1.05 46.43
N GLY A 756 29.77 1.47 47.04
CA GLY A 756 31.10 1.39 46.42
C GLY A 756 31.65 -0.03 46.34
N TYR A 757 31.32 -0.75 45.27
CA TYR A 757 32.10 -1.91 44.83
C TYR A 757 33.14 -1.45 43.79
N ARG A 758 34.42 -1.57 44.15
CA ARG A 758 35.47 -1.58 43.13
C ARG A 758 35.29 -2.84 42.30
N ILE A 759 35.12 -2.68 40.99
CA ILE A 759 35.39 -3.75 40.03
C ILE A 759 36.92 -3.86 39.95
N ASP A 760 37.52 -4.57 40.91
CA ASP A 760 38.92 -4.93 40.88
C ASP A 760 39.10 -6.00 39.79
N PHE A 761 39.56 -5.60 38.61
CA PHE A 761 39.99 -6.52 37.56
C PHE A 761 41.18 -7.35 38.04
N LEU A 762 41.05 -8.68 37.99
CA LEU A 762 42.12 -9.68 38.22
C LEU A 762 42.81 -10.07 36.91
#